data_AF-A0A960YMF3-F1
#
_entry.id   AF-A0A960YMF3-F1
#
_cell.length_a   1.000
_cell.length_b   1.000
_cell.length_c   1.000
_cell.angle_alpha   90.00
_cell.angle_beta   90.00
_cell.angle_gamma   90.00
#
_symmetry.space_group_name_H-M   'P 1'
#
loop_
_entity.id
_entity.type
_entity.pdbx_description
1 polymer ?
#
loop_
_entity_poly.entity_id
_entity_poly.type
_entity_poly.pdbx_seq_one_letter_code
_entity_poly.pdbx_strand_id
1 'polypeptide(L)'
;MIFDAAIPPKSQGLEKCIAHASESPSVFSRGQELRFWRVFFFPLFLLFVSSSCGPDLPTETEQILPGDGVRLESTWEYRWGDSPRTESGEFLWLKEFKPPSDATRTDGSGDAKTVEDPGKQGSVGWSHLPFPAQPPGRHGHKFIWQRVHIPEGQWRDPALYIYSVDTIFEAYADGKQIYRYGNLDVEHPAFEGWPFHLIALPRNIEGKYLYLRVYSNYQDIGVFYRVILDDRADLIEWLLLSRVEFLAIAGALIVIGAFAFLHFLRTRESWTHLAFSLVCLTEGYRALADSMYPQYVYPNMLLWHYTSWVALFIFIPALLAFFRSIYTGIERVIMTYLYRIQLAISVVYTGYLFWDLQGAMVSVPFRIFALICIVAIFSLEIRRGVRGNRDARIILVGFAVYGLNASATMLMDMGLLPDLRLNTHYSLFVFVCALGLVVIRRYGIMREENVRYALVSEELETARRLHQSLLPADPPEIDGLDLSVAYISQASLGGDYYDFIRIDRSQVGVMIADVSGHGLPAALGVSMAKIAFSEHTSLAHRPERLLELTRVSLVDKLQRQFLTAGALYINMEERLFRYASAGHPPLAFVSADRTEVEWIRPRGHLMAPLPFRGYRMVERELRPGDRLVLYTDGLSECRNPDGEFYNARRMAEALKEAPSGAQKCTEYLIADLRQWCRSNVFEDDVAVVVAECRAVSRN
;
A
#
# COMPACT_ATOMS: atom_id res chain seq x y z
N MET A 1 -48.86 -37.41 -19.12
CA MET A 1 -49.39 -36.35 -20.01
C MET A 1 -48.59 -35.08 -19.74
N ILE A 2 -47.95 -34.58 -20.78
CA ILE A 2 -47.29 -33.26 -20.92
C ILE A 2 -46.02 -33.05 -20.07
N PHE A 3 -44.89 -33.50 -20.66
CA PHE A 3 -43.63 -32.76 -20.72
C PHE A 3 -43.83 -31.55 -21.66
N ASP A 4 -43.31 -30.36 -21.30
CA ASP A 4 -42.55 -29.45 -22.20
C ASP A 4 -42.38 -28.04 -21.61
N ALA A 5 -41.13 -27.63 -21.35
CA ALA A 5 -40.66 -26.25 -21.52
C ALA A 5 -39.12 -26.19 -21.50
N ALA A 6 -38.52 -26.63 -22.61
CA ALA A 6 -37.32 -26.14 -23.28
C ALA A 6 -36.17 -25.49 -22.46
N ILE A 7 -35.09 -26.26 -22.32
CA ILE A 7 -33.70 -25.80 -22.23
C ILE A 7 -33.21 -25.46 -23.65
N PRO A 8 -32.63 -24.28 -23.95
CA PRO A 8 -31.92 -24.06 -25.20
C PRO A 8 -30.44 -24.48 -25.09
N PRO A 9 -29.86 -25.14 -26.11
CA PRO A 9 -28.50 -25.69 -26.06
C PRO A 9 -27.48 -24.69 -26.62
N LYS A 10 -26.45 -24.32 -25.85
CA LYS A 10 -25.18 -23.78 -26.38
C LYS A 10 -23.99 -24.17 -25.50
N SER A 11 -23.72 -25.46 -25.40
CA SER A 11 -22.47 -26.01 -24.83
C SER A 11 -21.24 -25.88 -25.75
N GLN A 12 -21.36 -25.24 -26.93
CA GLN A 12 -20.21 -25.06 -27.84
C GLN A 12 -19.38 -23.79 -27.58
N GLY A 13 -19.82 -22.90 -26.68
CA GLY A 13 -19.09 -21.66 -26.36
C GLY A 13 -18.02 -21.83 -25.27
N LEU A 14 -18.28 -22.71 -24.30
CA LEU A 14 -17.43 -22.88 -23.12
C LEU A 14 -16.13 -23.64 -23.47
N GLU A 15 -16.22 -24.68 -24.30
CA GLU A 15 -15.05 -25.44 -24.77
C GLU A 15 -14.13 -24.61 -25.67
N LYS A 16 -14.68 -23.71 -26.50
CA LYS A 16 -13.88 -22.78 -27.31
C LYS A 16 -13.17 -21.71 -26.45
N CYS A 17 -13.79 -21.24 -25.37
CA CYS A 17 -13.14 -20.31 -24.44
C CYS A 17 -12.00 -20.97 -23.63
N ILE A 18 -12.14 -22.26 -23.28
CA ILE A 18 -11.10 -23.02 -22.58
C ILE A 18 -9.94 -23.35 -23.54
N ALA A 19 -10.23 -23.70 -24.80
CA ALA A 19 -9.20 -23.98 -25.81
C ALA A 19 -8.41 -22.73 -26.26
N HIS A 20 -9.00 -21.54 -26.20
CA HIS A 20 -8.29 -20.28 -26.50
C HIS A 20 -7.43 -19.76 -25.33
N ALA A 21 -7.65 -20.26 -24.11
CA ALA A 21 -6.86 -19.87 -22.94
C ALA A 21 -5.52 -20.62 -22.83
N SER A 22 -5.34 -21.72 -23.59
CA SER A 22 -4.10 -22.52 -23.59
C SER A 22 -3.09 -22.10 -24.67
N GLU A 23 -3.43 -21.18 -25.57
CA GLU A 23 -2.52 -20.70 -26.62
C GLU A 23 -2.33 -19.17 -26.53
N SER A 24 -1.14 -18.77 -26.06
CA SER A 24 -0.60 -17.40 -25.92
C SER A 24 -0.88 -16.64 -24.59
N PRO A 25 0.17 -16.29 -23.82
CA PRO A 25 0.05 -15.51 -22.60
C PRO A 25 0.12 -14.01 -22.94
N SER A 26 -0.97 -13.41 -23.45
CA SER A 26 -0.99 -11.96 -23.59
C SER A 26 -2.40 -11.34 -23.58
N VAL A 27 -2.51 -10.26 -22.80
CA VAL A 27 -3.53 -9.20 -22.86
C VAL A 27 -4.94 -9.56 -22.35
N PHE A 28 -5.16 -9.38 -21.04
CA PHE A 28 -6.50 -9.00 -20.56
C PHE A 28 -6.74 -7.53 -20.94
N SER A 29 -7.73 -7.27 -21.81
CA SER A 29 -8.13 -5.91 -22.19
C SER A 29 -9.09 -5.30 -21.15
N ARG A 30 -9.08 -3.97 -21.04
CA ARG A 30 -9.90 -3.12 -20.14
C ARG A 30 -11.40 -3.47 -20.11
N GLY A 31 -11.91 -4.14 -21.15
CA GLY A 31 -13.32 -4.57 -21.28
C GLY A 31 -13.64 -5.95 -20.67
N GLN A 32 -12.67 -6.84 -20.51
CA GLN A 32 -12.89 -8.18 -19.95
C GLN A 32 -12.94 -8.18 -18.42
N GLU A 33 -12.16 -7.32 -17.74
CA GLU A 33 -12.24 -7.12 -16.29
C GLU A 33 -13.59 -6.52 -15.86
N LEU A 34 -14.09 -5.53 -16.60
CA LEU A 34 -15.42 -4.93 -16.37
C LEU A 34 -16.57 -5.92 -16.64
N ARG A 35 -16.39 -6.87 -17.56
CA ARG A 35 -17.38 -7.94 -17.82
C ARG A 35 -17.38 -9.00 -16.71
N PHE A 36 -16.21 -9.40 -16.20
CA PHE A 36 -16.11 -10.31 -15.06
C PHE A 36 -16.89 -9.74 -13.86
N TRP A 37 -16.67 -8.47 -13.52
CA TRP A 37 -17.38 -7.86 -12.40
C TRP A 37 -18.86 -7.54 -12.71
N ARG A 38 -19.27 -7.15 -13.93
CA ARG A 38 -20.71 -6.96 -14.21
C ARG A 38 -21.53 -8.25 -14.10
N VAL A 39 -20.95 -9.39 -14.49
CA VAL A 39 -21.64 -10.70 -14.47
C VAL A 39 -21.72 -11.26 -13.05
N PHE A 40 -20.71 -11.03 -12.20
CA PHE A 40 -20.70 -11.54 -10.81
C PHE A 40 -21.23 -10.53 -9.78
N PHE A 41 -20.94 -9.24 -9.91
CA PHE A 41 -21.21 -8.22 -8.87
C PHE A 41 -22.65 -7.74 -8.84
N PHE A 42 -23.31 -7.58 -9.99
CA PHE A 42 -24.67 -7.05 -10.03
C PHE A 42 -25.71 -8.05 -9.44
N PRO A 43 -25.60 -9.36 -9.71
CA PRO A 43 -26.44 -10.36 -9.04
C PRO A 43 -26.12 -10.49 -7.54
N LEU A 44 -24.83 -10.45 -7.14
CA LEU A 44 -24.45 -10.50 -5.72
C LEU A 44 -24.95 -9.27 -4.96
N PHE A 45 -24.78 -8.08 -5.52
CA PHE A 45 -25.25 -6.82 -4.93
C PHE A 45 -26.77 -6.79 -4.74
N LEU A 46 -27.55 -7.33 -5.69
CA LEU A 46 -29.00 -7.44 -5.57
C LEU A 46 -29.42 -8.47 -4.51
N LEU A 47 -28.74 -9.62 -4.43
CA LEU A 47 -28.90 -10.59 -3.32
C LEU A 47 -28.56 -9.97 -1.96
N PHE A 48 -27.58 -9.06 -1.90
CA PHE A 48 -27.10 -8.38 -0.69
C PHE A 48 -28.04 -7.29 -0.16
N VAL A 49 -28.66 -6.51 -1.04
CA VAL A 49 -29.65 -5.50 -0.62
C VAL A 49 -30.91 -6.18 -0.08
N SER A 50 -31.33 -7.30 -0.67
CA SER A 50 -32.45 -8.09 -0.14
C SER A 50 -32.16 -8.76 1.21
N SER A 51 -30.90 -9.10 1.52
CA SER A 51 -30.53 -9.73 2.79
C SER A 51 -30.05 -8.77 3.89
N SER A 52 -29.88 -7.47 3.58
CA SER A 52 -29.47 -6.45 4.55
C SER A 52 -30.56 -5.44 4.87
N CYS A 53 -31.64 -5.38 4.08
CA CYS A 53 -32.76 -4.43 4.24
C CYS A 53 -34.08 -5.11 3.86
N GLY A 54 -34.53 -6.05 4.70
CA GLY A 54 -35.90 -6.54 4.69
C GLY A 54 -36.42 -6.59 6.13
N PRO A 55 -37.59 -6.03 6.45
CA PRO A 55 -38.27 -6.32 7.72
C PRO A 55 -38.65 -7.80 7.86
N ASP A 56 -38.51 -8.59 6.78
CA ASP A 56 -38.85 -10.01 6.66
C ASP A 56 -37.62 -10.89 6.34
N LEU A 57 -36.42 -10.53 6.79
CA LEU A 57 -35.43 -11.58 7.03
C LEU A 57 -35.96 -12.38 8.21
N PRO A 58 -36.09 -13.72 8.11
CA PRO A 58 -36.55 -14.51 9.23
C PRO A 58 -35.66 -14.14 10.41
N THR A 59 -36.28 -13.51 11.41
CA THR A 59 -35.64 -13.32 12.70
C THR A 59 -35.13 -14.68 13.14
N GLU A 60 -34.13 -14.75 14.01
CA GLU A 60 -33.62 -16.02 14.53
C GLU A 60 -34.73 -17.02 14.97
N THR A 61 -35.90 -16.49 15.31
CA THR A 61 -37.16 -17.19 15.56
C THR A 61 -37.74 -17.97 14.38
N GLU A 62 -37.57 -17.56 13.13
CA GLU A 62 -38.22 -18.11 11.91
C GLU A 62 -37.32 -18.95 10.99
N GLN A 63 -36.05 -19.19 11.35
CA GLN A 63 -35.26 -20.20 10.62
C GLN A 63 -35.89 -21.58 10.85
N ILE A 64 -36.33 -22.18 9.73
CA ILE A 64 -36.84 -23.55 9.61
C ILE A 64 -35.86 -24.48 10.33
N LEU A 65 -36.36 -25.20 11.34
CA LEU A 65 -35.59 -26.24 12.02
C LEU A 65 -35.15 -27.28 10.98
N PRO A 66 -33.97 -27.91 11.14
CA PRO A 66 -33.71 -29.12 10.39
C PRO A 66 -34.86 -30.11 10.65
N GLY A 67 -35.44 -30.67 9.58
CA GLY A 67 -36.48 -31.71 9.65
C GLY A 67 -37.63 -31.48 10.65
N ASP A 68 -37.91 -32.51 11.45
CA ASP A 68 -38.89 -32.54 12.56
C ASP A 68 -38.26 -32.09 13.90
N GLY A 69 -37.13 -31.38 13.86
CA GLY A 69 -36.36 -30.99 15.04
C GLY A 69 -37.18 -30.18 16.07
N VAL A 70 -36.90 -30.39 17.35
CA VAL A 70 -37.62 -29.78 18.47
C VAL A 70 -36.76 -28.75 19.19
N ARG A 71 -37.28 -27.53 19.35
CA ARG A 71 -36.66 -26.50 20.20
C ARG A 71 -36.98 -26.78 21.67
N LEU A 72 -35.95 -26.99 22.48
CA LEU A 72 -36.10 -27.24 23.92
C LEU A 72 -36.02 -25.93 24.69
N GLU A 73 -37.00 -25.04 24.49
CA GLU A 73 -36.93 -23.68 25.06
C GLU A 73 -37.70 -23.52 26.38
N SER A 74 -38.78 -24.27 26.64
CA SER A 74 -39.74 -23.95 27.70
C SER A 74 -39.78 -24.90 28.91
N THR A 75 -38.86 -25.86 29.04
CA THR A 75 -38.95 -26.99 30.00
C THR A 75 -37.71 -27.17 30.88
N TRP A 76 -36.91 -26.12 31.06
CA TRP A 76 -35.69 -26.21 31.86
C TRP A 76 -35.94 -26.08 33.36
N GLU A 77 -35.14 -26.78 34.14
CA GLU A 77 -35.08 -26.63 35.59
C GLU A 77 -33.62 -26.48 36.01
N TYR A 78 -33.37 -25.80 37.13
CA TYR A 78 -32.03 -25.57 37.63
C TYR A 78 -31.91 -25.71 39.14
N ARG A 79 -30.69 -25.94 39.61
CA ARG A 79 -30.33 -26.01 41.01
C ARG A 79 -28.91 -25.47 41.23
N TRP A 80 -28.76 -24.55 42.17
CA TRP A 80 -27.47 -23.96 42.53
C TRP A 80 -26.62 -24.89 43.41
N GLY A 81 -25.29 -24.80 43.23
CA GLY A 81 -24.32 -25.62 43.95
C GLY A 81 -23.93 -26.87 43.19
N ASP A 82 -23.01 -27.65 43.77
CA ASP A 82 -22.61 -28.94 43.21
C ASP A 82 -23.33 -30.10 43.90
N SER A 83 -23.60 -31.18 43.17
CA SER A 83 -24.37 -32.30 43.70
C SER A 83 -23.54 -33.08 44.71
N PRO A 84 -24.06 -33.37 45.92
CA PRO A 84 -23.37 -34.23 46.87
C PRO A 84 -23.20 -35.63 46.28
N ARG A 85 -22.11 -36.30 46.64
CA ARG A 85 -21.78 -37.65 46.16
C ARG A 85 -22.15 -38.72 47.19
N THR A 86 -22.56 -39.89 46.72
CA THR A 86 -22.70 -41.09 47.56
C THR A 86 -21.33 -41.61 48.01
N GLU A 87 -21.29 -42.55 48.96
CA GLU A 87 -20.06 -43.27 49.33
C GLU A 87 -19.43 -44.02 48.14
N SER A 88 -20.25 -44.39 47.13
CA SER A 88 -19.81 -44.97 45.85
C SER A 88 -19.36 -43.93 44.81
N GLY A 89 -19.41 -42.63 45.13
CA GLY A 89 -18.97 -41.54 44.26
C GLY A 89 -20.01 -41.01 43.24
N GLU A 90 -21.24 -41.54 43.24
CA GLU A 90 -22.33 -41.13 42.34
C GLU A 90 -22.99 -39.83 42.80
N PHE A 91 -23.38 -38.96 41.86
CA PHE A 91 -24.11 -37.73 42.18
C PHE A 91 -25.54 -38.03 42.63
N LEU A 92 -25.94 -37.50 43.79
CA LEU A 92 -27.28 -37.71 44.34
C LEU A 92 -28.38 -37.11 43.47
N TRP A 93 -28.08 -36.03 42.74
CA TRP A 93 -29.08 -35.33 41.93
C TRP A 93 -29.38 -36.01 40.59
N LEU A 94 -28.62 -37.05 40.23
CA LEU A 94 -28.85 -37.89 39.05
C LEU A 94 -29.86 -39.03 39.29
N LYS A 95 -30.24 -39.30 40.54
CA LYS A 95 -31.23 -40.33 40.86
C LYS A 95 -32.63 -39.78 40.61
N GLU A 96 -33.45 -40.49 39.84
CA GLU A 96 -34.86 -40.17 39.68
C GLU A 96 -35.54 -40.13 41.05
N PHE A 97 -36.17 -38.99 41.36
CA PHE A 97 -37.00 -38.89 42.55
C PHE A 97 -38.30 -39.64 42.29
N LYS A 98 -38.41 -40.88 42.81
CA LYS A 98 -39.71 -41.52 42.97
C LYS A 98 -40.43 -40.80 44.12
N PRO A 99 -41.61 -40.20 43.89
CA PRO A 99 -42.39 -39.69 45.01
C PRO A 99 -42.67 -40.84 45.99
N PRO A 100 -42.71 -40.59 47.30
CA PRO A 100 -42.99 -41.64 48.26
C PRO A 100 -44.34 -42.27 47.92
N SER A 101 -44.32 -43.56 47.61
CA SER A 101 -45.53 -44.38 47.53
C SER A 101 -46.22 -44.32 48.89
N ASP A 102 -47.52 -44.02 48.89
CA ASP A 102 -48.41 -44.03 50.05
C ASP A 102 -48.00 -45.07 51.10
N ALA A 103 -47.34 -44.60 52.16
CA ALA A 103 -47.06 -45.39 53.34
C ALA A 103 -47.24 -44.50 54.57
N THR A 104 -48.34 -44.80 55.26
CA THR A 104 -48.59 -44.55 56.70
C THR A 104 -48.75 -43.11 57.15
N ARG A 105 -50.02 -42.70 57.10
CA ARG A 105 -50.68 -41.80 58.05
C ARG A 105 -50.41 -42.28 59.48
N THR A 106 -49.67 -41.50 60.26
CA THR A 106 -49.73 -41.49 61.73
C THR A 106 -49.51 -40.07 62.25
N ASP A 107 -50.31 -39.74 63.25
CA ASP A 107 -50.59 -38.42 63.81
C ASP A 107 -49.41 -37.83 64.61
N GLY A 108 -49.36 -36.50 64.73
CA GLY A 108 -48.50 -35.85 65.74
C GLY A 108 -48.17 -34.38 65.45
N SER A 109 -48.74 -33.50 66.26
CA SER A 109 -48.58 -32.05 66.35
C SER A 109 -47.13 -31.51 66.44
N GLY A 110 -46.87 -30.35 65.84
CA GLY A 110 -45.73 -29.50 66.20
C GLY A 110 -45.35 -28.40 65.19
N ASP A 111 -45.77 -27.17 65.48
CA ASP A 111 -45.19 -25.86 65.13
C ASP A 111 -44.85 -25.51 63.66
N ALA A 112 -45.75 -24.71 63.07
CA ALA A 112 -45.53 -23.95 61.86
C ALA A 112 -44.50 -22.83 62.08
N LYS A 113 -43.32 -22.95 61.45
CA LYS A 113 -42.51 -21.80 61.05
C LYS A 113 -42.65 -21.58 59.56
N THR A 114 -43.41 -20.55 59.22
CA THR A 114 -43.54 -19.94 57.89
C THR A 114 -42.22 -19.33 57.43
N VAL A 115 -41.60 -19.91 56.41
CA VAL A 115 -40.83 -19.20 55.37
C VAL A 115 -41.03 -19.93 54.04
N GLU A 116 -42.04 -19.55 53.28
CA GLU A 116 -42.21 -19.80 51.83
C GLU A 116 -42.78 -18.49 51.27
N ASP A 117 -42.14 -17.80 50.32
CA ASP A 117 -42.13 -18.12 48.88
C ASP A 117 -41.04 -17.24 48.20
N PRO A 118 -40.25 -17.76 47.24
CA PRO A 118 -40.49 -17.27 45.88
C PRO A 118 -40.26 -18.34 44.80
N GLY A 119 -41.34 -18.73 44.12
CA GLY A 119 -41.32 -19.09 42.70
C GLY A 119 -41.40 -20.58 42.38
N LYS A 120 -42.61 -21.13 42.55
CA LYS A 120 -43.15 -22.34 41.87
C LYS A 120 -42.20 -23.53 41.77
N GLN A 121 -42.31 -24.38 42.79
CA GLN A 121 -41.67 -25.68 42.97
C GLN A 121 -41.70 -26.53 41.69
N GLY A 122 -40.54 -26.68 41.03
CA GLY A 122 -40.20 -27.94 40.36
C GLY A 122 -40.00 -29.03 41.41
N SER A 123 -39.79 -30.28 41.00
CA SER A 123 -39.63 -31.41 41.94
C SER A 123 -38.64 -31.06 43.07
N VAL A 124 -38.98 -31.36 44.32
CA VAL A 124 -38.23 -31.01 45.55
C VAL A 124 -36.76 -30.60 45.32
N GLY A 125 -36.47 -29.29 45.40
CA GLY A 125 -35.12 -28.72 45.31
C GLY A 125 -34.67 -28.25 43.93
N TRP A 126 -35.52 -28.33 42.89
CA TRP A 126 -35.27 -27.76 41.56
C TRP A 126 -36.19 -26.57 41.29
N SER A 127 -35.63 -25.49 40.74
CA SER A 127 -36.35 -24.28 40.36
C SER A 127 -36.63 -24.26 38.86
N HIS A 128 -37.80 -23.76 38.45
CA HIS A 128 -38.17 -23.68 37.04
C HIS A 128 -37.41 -22.55 36.32
N LEU A 129 -36.89 -22.84 35.12
CA LEU A 129 -36.24 -21.89 34.24
C LEU A 129 -36.97 -21.88 32.88
N PRO A 130 -37.76 -20.84 32.57
CA PRO A 130 -38.59 -20.84 31.37
C PRO A 130 -37.83 -20.74 30.06
N PHE A 131 -36.53 -20.38 30.08
CA PHE A 131 -35.63 -20.35 28.92
C PHE A 131 -34.16 -20.41 29.37
N PRO A 132 -33.24 -21.05 28.61
CA PRO A 132 -31.79 -20.97 28.85
C PRO A 132 -31.26 -19.53 28.84
N ALA A 133 -31.25 -18.91 30.01
CA ALA A 133 -30.70 -17.60 30.29
C ALA A 133 -29.99 -17.67 31.65
N GLN A 134 -29.29 -16.59 32.03
CA GLN A 134 -28.63 -16.52 33.34
C GLN A 134 -29.65 -16.74 34.46
N PRO A 135 -29.53 -17.85 35.24
CA PRO A 135 -30.53 -18.15 36.26
C PRO A 135 -30.45 -17.15 37.42
N PRO A 136 -31.58 -16.76 38.03
CA PRO A 136 -31.57 -15.79 39.11
C PRO A 136 -30.96 -16.38 40.39
N GLY A 137 -30.38 -15.51 41.22
CA GLY A 137 -29.91 -15.86 42.57
C GLY A 137 -28.57 -16.62 42.62
N ARG A 138 -27.56 -16.20 41.85
CA ARG A 138 -26.26 -16.88 41.81
C ARG A 138 -25.52 -16.93 43.15
N HIS A 139 -25.65 -15.93 44.02
CA HIS A 139 -25.06 -15.87 45.37
C HIS A 139 -23.59 -16.37 45.50
N GLY A 140 -22.76 -16.16 44.47
CA GLY A 140 -21.35 -16.59 44.45
C GLY A 140 -21.12 -18.08 44.16
N HIS A 141 -22.16 -18.86 43.85
CA HIS A 141 -22.03 -20.24 43.40
C HIS A 141 -21.25 -20.32 42.08
N LYS A 142 -20.31 -21.27 42.02
CA LYS A 142 -19.50 -21.58 40.83
C LYS A 142 -20.04 -22.76 40.02
N PHE A 143 -20.97 -23.51 40.58
CA PHE A 143 -21.61 -24.66 39.95
C PHE A 143 -23.12 -24.44 39.88
N ILE A 144 -23.68 -24.87 38.76
CA ILE A 144 -25.11 -24.98 38.56
C ILE A 144 -25.42 -26.30 37.87
N TRP A 145 -26.48 -26.95 38.32
CA TRP A 145 -27.08 -28.07 37.62
C TRP A 145 -28.30 -27.59 36.88
N GLN A 146 -28.37 -27.86 35.58
CA GLN A 146 -29.54 -27.60 34.75
C GLN A 146 -30.05 -28.94 34.23
N ARG A 147 -31.36 -29.11 34.11
CA ARG A 147 -31.93 -30.31 33.49
C ARG A 147 -33.08 -29.95 32.57
N VAL A 148 -33.27 -30.78 31.55
CA VAL A 148 -34.33 -30.62 30.56
C VAL A 148 -34.97 -31.96 30.28
N HIS A 149 -36.29 -31.97 30.17
CA HIS A 149 -37.06 -33.17 29.83
C HIS A 149 -37.04 -33.37 28.31
N ILE A 150 -36.61 -34.55 27.87
CA ILE A 150 -36.58 -34.90 26.45
C ILE A 150 -37.99 -35.36 26.02
N PRO A 151 -38.62 -34.73 25.01
CA PRO A 151 -39.95 -35.11 24.57
C PRO A 151 -39.99 -36.56 24.03
N GLU A 152 -41.18 -37.09 23.78
CA GLU A 152 -41.32 -38.31 22.99
C GLU A 152 -41.18 -37.96 21.50
N GLY A 153 -40.39 -38.72 20.75
CA GLY A 153 -40.14 -38.47 19.34
C GLY A 153 -39.46 -39.67 18.68
N GLN A 154 -39.61 -39.84 17.35
CA GLN A 154 -39.01 -40.95 16.62
C GLN A 154 -37.66 -40.54 16.01
N TRP A 155 -36.59 -40.56 16.79
CA TRP A 155 -35.24 -40.21 16.33
C TRP A 155 -34.40 -41.45 16.03
N ARG A 156 -33.58 -41.41 14.97
CA ARG A 156 -32.71 -42.53 14.57
C ARG A 156 -31.34 -42.47 15.26
N ASP A 157 -30.78 -41.27 15.38
CA ASP A 157 -29.51 -40.93 16.00
C ASP A 157 -29.63 -39.57 16.70
N PRO A 158 -30.38 -39.49 17.83
CA PRO A 158 -30.72 -38.22 18.46
C PRO A 158 -29.46 -37.51 18.97
N ALA A 159 -29.37 -36.22 18.69
CA ALA A 159 -28.34 -35.36 19.24
C ALA A 159 -28.91 -34.02 19.72
N LEU A 160 -28.29 -33.48 20.76
CA LEU A 160 -28.60 -32.17 21.29
C LEU A 160 -27.56 -31.17 20.79
N TYR A 161 -28.01 -30.21 20.00
CA TYR A 161 -27.24 -29.01 19.68
C TYR A 161 -27.44 -27.95 20.76
N ILE A 162 -26.34 -27.46 21.32
CA ILE A 162 -26.29 -26.32 22.25
C ILE A 162 -25.40 -25.25 21.62
N TYR A 163 -25.94 -24.05 21.44
CA TYR A 163 -25.20 -22.95 20.81
C TYR A 163 -23.99 -22.51 21.65
N SER A 164 -24.16 -22.32 22.97
CA SER A 164 -23.05 -21.98 23.87
C SER A 164 -23.35 -22.40 25.32
N VAL A 165 -22.29 -22.84 26.01
CA VAL A 165 -22.25 -23.05 27.45
C VAL A 165 -21.10 -22.21 28.01
N ASP A 166 -21.32 -21.54 29.12
CA ASP A 166 -20.44 -20.44 29.57
C ASP A 166 -18.96 -20.81 29.77
N THR A 167 -18.61 -21.98 30.31
CA THR A 167 -17.18 -22.36 30.40
C THR A 167 -16.93 -23.82 30.08
N ILE A 168 -17.28 -24.71 31.00
CA ILE A 168 -17.01 -26.14 30.94
C ILE A 168 -18.16 -26.85 31.63
N PHE A 169 -18.51 -28.02 31.13
CA PHE A 169 -19.66 -28.76 31.64
C PHE A 169 -19.59 -30.24 31.32
N GLU A 170 -20.38 -30.99 32.10
CA GLU A 170 -20.64 -32.41 31.88
C GLU A 170 -22.13 -32.61 31.62
N ALA A 171 -22.45 -33.50 30.69
CA ALA A 171 -23.82 -33.92 30.44
C ALA A 171 -24.02 -35.37 30.87
N TYR A 172 -25.14 -35.63 31.54
CA TYR A 172 -25.51 -36.92 32.08
C TYR A 172 -26.91 -37.33 31.64
N ALA A 173 -27.04 -38.60 31.28
CA ALA A 173 -28.29 -39.26 30.93
C ALA A 173 -28.32 -40.65 31.57
N ASP A 174 -29.48 -41.07 32.09
CA ASP A 174 -29.62 -42.37 32.80
C ASP A 174 -28.56 -42.58 33.90
N GLY A 175 -28.18 -41.51 34.62
CA GLY A 175 -27.15 -41.55 35.65
C GLY A 175 -25.71 -41.76 35.15
N LYS A 176 -25.48 -41.81 33.82
CA LYS A 176 -24.16 -41.96 33.21
C LYS A 176 -23.73 -40.68 32.51
N GLN A 177 -22.43 -40.37 32.54
CA GLN A 177 -21.86 -39.27 31.80
C GLN A 177 -21.85 -39.61 30.30
N ILE A 178 -22.48 -38.77 29.49
CA ILE A 178 -22.55 -38.95 28.03
C ILE A 178 -21.70 -37.93 27.27
N TYR A 179 -21.38 -36.80 27.89
CA TYR A 179 -20.56 -35.75 27.29
C TYR A 179 -19.76 -35.02 28.36
N ARG A 180 -18.58 -34.56 27.98
CA ARG A 180 -17.71 -33.72 28.81
C ARG A 180 -17.02 -32.70 27.92
N TYR A 181 -17.07 -31.45 28.32
CA TYR A 181 -16.28 -30.37 27.76
C TYR A 181 -15.50 -29.70 28.88
N GLY A 182 -14.17 -29.77 28.76
CA GLY A 182 -13.21 -29.40 29.79
C GLY A 182 -13.09 -30.36 30.97
N ASN A 183 -12.28 -29.97 31.95
CA ASN A 183 -11.97 -30.79 33.12
C ASN A 183 -12.53 -30.19 34.41
N LEU A 184 -13.59 -30.81 34.94
CA LEU A 184 -14.21 -30.44 36.21
C LEU A 184 -13.59 -31.13 37.44
N ASP A 185 -12.63 -32.03 37.24
CA ASP A 185 -12.02 -32.84 38.30
C ASP A 185 -10.78 -32.14 38.93
N VAL A 186 -10.50 -30.89 38.55
CA VAL A 186 -9.37 -30.09 39.05
C VAL A 186 -9.84 -28.93 39.95
N GLU A 187 -8.99 -28.52 40.89
CA GLU A 187 -9.31 -27.49 41.89
C GLU A 187 -9.59 -26.11 41.26
N HIS A 188 -8.91 -25.81 40.16
CA HIS A 188 -9.08 -24.57 39.38
C HIS A 188 -9.26 -24.90 37.89
N PRO A 189 -10.50 -25.22 37.47
CA PRO A 189 -10.76 -25.49 36.06
C PRO A 189 -10.44 -24.29 35.18
N ALA A 190 -9.76 -24.54 34.06
CA ALA A 190 -9.37 -23.53 33.09
C ALA A 190 -10.49 -23.32 32.06
N PHE A 191 -10.54 -22.11 31.49
CA PHE A 191 -11.43 -21.80 30.37
C PHE A 191 -10.91 -22.43 29.08
N GLU A 192 -11.75 -23.22 28.40
CA GLU A 192 -11.37 -23.94 27.17
C GLU A 192 -11.93 -23.32 25.87
N GLY A 193 -12.65 -22.20 25.97
CA GLY A 193 -13.29 -21.51 24.84
C GLY A 193 -14.80 -21.71 24.79
N TRP A 194 -15.48 -21.00 23.89
CA TRP A 194 -16.94 -21.06 23.67
C TRP A 194 -17.32 -21.71 22.33
N PRO A 195 -17.13 -23.04 22.15
CA PRO A 195 -17.64 -23.73 20.99
C PRO A 195 -19.15 -23.97 21.13
N PHE A 196 -19.81 -24.25 20.00
CA PHE A 196 -21.10 -24.93 20.07
C PHE A 196 -20.87 -26.40 20.43
N HIS A 197 -21.88 -27.04 21.01
CA HIS A 197 -21.79 -28.44 21.41
C HIS A 197 -22.84 -29.27 20.66
N LEU A 198 -22.40 -30.39 20.11
CA LEU A 198 -23.28 -31.40 19.50
C LEU A 198 -23.13 -32.69 20.31
N ILE A 199 -24.12 -32.96 21.17
CA ILE A 199 -24.09 -34.03 22.16
C ILE A 199 -24.91 -35.21 21.64
N ALA A 200 -24.26 -36.34 21.37
CA ALA A 200 -24.96 -37.56 21.02
C ALA A 200 -25.75 -38.10 22.23
N LEU A 201 -27.04 -38.38 22.03
CA LEU A 201 -27.92 -38.88 23.09
C LEU A 201 -28.11 -40.40 22.96
N PRO A 202 -28.33 -41.13 24.07
CA PRO A 202 -28.73 -42.53 24.03
C PRO A 202 -30.05 -42.71 23.27
N ARG A 203 -30.20 -43.81 22.51
CA ARG A 203 -31.43 -44.09 21.72
C ARG A 203 -32.70 -44.27 22.57
N ASN A 204 -32.57 -44.48 23.87
CA ASN A 204 -33.65 -44.72 24.82
C ASN A 204 -33.85 -43.53 25.80
N ILE A 205 -33.46 -42.32 25.37
CA ILE A 205 -33.54 -41.10 26.19
C ILE A 205 -34.94 -40.46 26.20
N GLU A 206 -35.83 -40.88 25.30
CA GLU A 206 -37.21 -40.41 25.19
C GLU A 206 -37.93 -40.43 26.55
N GLY A 207 -38.59 -39.32 26.90
CA GLY A 207 -39.33 -39.19 28.15
C GLY A 207 -38.47 -39.08 29.42
N LYS A 208 -37.15 -38.91 29.29
CA LYS A 208 -36.22 -38.82 30.42
C LYS A 208 -35.59 -37.44 30.55
N TYR A 209 -34.97 -37.20 31.71
CA TYR A 209 -34.21 -35.99 31.95
C TYR A 209 -32.76 -36.12 31.46
N LEU A 210 -32.32 -35.09 30.73
CA LEU A 210 -30.92 -34.79 30.51
C LEU A 210 -30.44 -33.80 31.57
N TYR A 211 -29.31 -34.08 32.21
CA TYR A 211 -28.72 -33.22 33.24
C TYR A 211 -27.40 -32.62 32.75
N LEU A 212 -27.21 -31.34 32.99
CA LEU A 212 -26.00 -30.57 32.70
C LEU A 212 -25.42 -30.05 34.02
N ARG A 213 -24.18 -30.43 34.33
CA ARG A 213 -23.39 -29.87 35.43
C ARG A 213 -22.45 -28.83 34.84
N VAL A 214 -22.76 -27.56 35.04
CA VAL A 214 -22.01 -26.43 34.46
C VAL A 214 -21.19 -25.77 35.56
N TYR A 215 -19.91 -25.54 35.28
CA TYR A 215 -19.06 -24.68 36.10
C TYR A 215 -18.91 -23.32 35.43
N SER A 216 -18.69 -22.29 36.23
CA SER A 216 -18.15 -21.01 35.76
C SER A 216 -17.62 -20.19 36.93
N ASN A 217 -16.49 -19.54 36.70
CA ASN A 217 -15.92 -18.50 37.55
C ASN A 217 -16.18 -17.08 37.02
N TYR A 218 -16.96 -16.92 35.95
CA TYR A 218 -17.31 -15.63 35.33
C TYR A 218 -18.59 -15.01 35.91
N GLN A 219 -19.09 -13.91 35.35
CA GLN A 219 -20.34 -13.24 35.81
C GLN A 219 -21.60 -14.00 35.39
N ASP A 220 -21.57 -14.63 34.22
CA ASP A 220 -22.63 -15.48 33.68
C ASP A 220 -22.32 -16.96 33.93
N ILE A 221 -23.33 -17.83 33.89
CA ILE A 221 -23.19 -19.29 34.04
C ILE A 221 -24.45 -19.99 33.54
N GLY A 222 -24.27 -21.09 32.83
CA GLY A 222 -25.36 -21.94 32.31
C GLY A 222 -25.32 -22.11 30.79
N VAL A 223 -26.41 -22.66 30.26
CA VAL A 223 -26.67 -22.74 28.82
C VAL A 223 -27.25 -21.42 28.32
N PHE A 224 -26.74 -20.92 27.19
CA PHE A 224 -27.17 -19.67 26.58
C PHE A 224 -27.63 -19.90 25.15
N TYR A 225 -28.54 -19.03 24.71
CA TYR A 225 -29.07 -18.99 23.34
C TYR A 225 -29.86 -20.25 22.97
N ARG A 226 -29.59 -20.85 21.81
CA ARG A 226 -30.44 -21.90 21.23
C ARG A 226 -30.03 -23.30 21.67
N VAL A 227 -31.05 -24.13 21.92
CA VAL A 227 -30.93 -25.58 22.15
C VAL A 227 -31.89 -26.32 21.22
N ILE A 228 -31.35 -27.18 20.35
CA ILE A 228 -32.13 -27.90 19.33
C ILE A 228 -31.88 -29.40 19.50
N LEU A 229 -32.96 -30.19 19.54
CA LEU A 229 -32.93 -31.64 19.55
C LEU A 229 -33.39 -32.15 18.18
N ASP A 230 -32.54 -32.91 17.50
CA ASP A 230 -32.89 -33.54 16.23
C ASP A 230 -31.93 -34.70 15.91
N ASP A 231 -32.13 -35.38 14.79
CA ASP A 231 -31.20 -36.37 14.29
C ASP A 231 -29.83 -35.71 13.95
N ARG A 232 -28.76 -36.35 14.39
CA ARG A 232 -27.41 -35.79 14.32
C ARG A 232 -26.97 -35.42 12.89
N ALA A 233 -27.41 -36.19 11.90
CA ALA A 233 -27.09 -35.94 10.49
C ALA A 233 -27.73 -34.62 10.01
N ASP A 234 -28.99 -34.39 10.34
CA ASP A 234 -29.75 -33.20 9.95
C ASP A 234 -29.21 -31.94 10.65
N LEU A 235 -28.80 -32.06 11.93
CA LEU A 235 -28.11 -30.98 12.64
C LEU A 235 -26.79 -30.59 11.98
N ILE A 236 -25.98 -31.57 11.54
CA ILE A 236 -24.71 -31.30 10.86
C ILE A 236 -24.94 -30.64 9.50
N GLU A 237 -25.90 -31.14 8.71
CA GLU A 237 -26.27 -30.56 7.43
C GLU A 237 -26.74 -29.10 7.60
N TRP A 238 -27.63 -28.86 8.57
CA TRP A 238 -28.11 -27.52 8.88
C TRP A 238 -26.98 -26.59 9.32
N LEU A 239 -26.07 -27.05 10.19
CA LEU A 239 -24.91 -26.26 10.62
C LEU A 239 -23.99 -25.89 9.45
N LEU A 240 -23.77 -26.83 8.51
CA LEU A 240 -22.92 -26.60 7.34
C LEU A 240 -23.55 -25.63 6.34
N LEU A 241 -24.87 -25.66 6.18
CA LEU A 241 -25.58 -24.83 5.19
C LEU A 241 -25.99 -23.45 5.73
N SER A 242 -26.23 -23.32 7.04
CA SER A 242 -26.80 -22.10 7.65
C SER A 242 -25.89 -20.87 7.61
N ARG A 243 -24.60 -21.02 7.27
CA ARG A 243 -23.57 -19.97 7.35
C ARG A 243 -22.52 -20.03 6.21
N VAL A 244 -22.85 -20.66 5.08
CA VAL A 244 -21.92 -20.87 3.95
C VAL A 244 -21.46 -19.55 3.31
N GLU A 245 -22.26 -18.50 3.43
CA GLU A 245 -21.97 -17.17 2.93
C GLU A 245 -20.75 -16.52 3.62
N PHE A 246 -20.50 -16.82 4.90
CA PHE A 246 -19.30 -16.34 5.60
C PHE A 246 -18.03 -17.00 5.07
N LEU A 247 -18.11 -18.29 4.75
CA LEU A 247 -17.00 -19.01 4.13
C LEU A 247 -16.70 -18.45 2.73
N ALA A 248 -17.74 -18.09 1.96
CA ALA A 248 -17.58 -17.46 0.66
C ALA A 248 -16.92 -16.07 0.77
N ILE A 249 -17.36 -15.23 1.71
CA ILE A 249 -16.77 -13.90 1.96
C ILE A 249 -15.31 -14.04 2.42
N ALA A 250 -15.03 -14.93 3.36
CA ALA A 250 -13.69 -15.22 3.84
C ALA A 250 -12.77 -15.63 2.70
N GLY A 251 -13.19 -16.59 1.88
CA GLY A 251 -12.46 -17.04 0.70
C GLY A 251 -12.19 -15.92 -0.30
N ALA A 252 -13.19 -15.10 -0.61
CA ALA A 252 -13.05 -13.97 -1.53
C ALA A 252 -12.02 -12.94 -1.01
N LEU A 253 -12.09 -12.56 0.27
CA LEU A 253 -11.16 -11.62 0.89
C LEU A 253 -9.73 -12.18 0.92
N ILE A 254 -9.55 -13.47 1.25
CA ILE A 254 -8.23 -14.11 1.24
C ILE A 254 -7.63 -14.11 -0.17
N VAL A 255 -8.42 -14.45 -1.19
CA VAL A 255 -7.97 -14.44 -2.59
C VAL A 255 -7.59 -13.02 -3.04
N ILE A 256 -8.45 -12.02 -2.80
CA ILE A 256 -8.16 -10.62 -3.14
C ILE A 256 -6.88 -10.15 -2.44
N GLY A 257 -6.75 -10.46 -1.14
CA GLY A 257 -5.58 -10.12 -0.33
C GLY A 257 -4.29 -10.77 -0.83
N ALA A 258 -4.34 -12.05 -1.21
CA ALA A 258 -3.21 -12.78 -1.77
C ALA A 258 -2.77 -12.21 -3.13
N PHE A 259 -3.71 -11.89 -4.01
CA PHE A 259 -3.40 -11.21 -5.29
C PHE A 259 -2.73 -9.86 -5.07
N ALA A 260 -3.25 -9.05 -4.14
CA ALA A 260 -2.65 -7.76 -3.79
C ALA A 260 -1.23 -7.92 -3.20
N PHE A 261 -0.99 -8.97 -2.41
CA PHE A 261 0.33 -9.29 -1.86
C PHE A 261 1.34 -9.70 -2.93
N LEU A 262 0.94 -10.61 -3.82
CA LEU A 262 1.79 -11.07 -4.93
C LEU A 262 2.14 -9.91 -5.87
N HIS A 263 1.18 -9.02 -6.13
CA HIS A 263 1.44 -7.80 -6.89
C HIS A 263 2.48 -6.92 -6.18
N PHE A 264 2.33 -6.69 -4.87
CA PHE A 264 3.31 -5.93 -4.07
C PHE A 264 4.72 -6.56 -4.14
N LEU A 265 4.83 -7.88 -4.02
CA LEU A 265 6.13 -8.57 -4.12
C LEU A 265 6.79 -8.39 -5.49
N ARG A 266 5.98 -8.38 -6.56
CA ARG A 266 6.46 -8.24 -7.94
C ARG A 266 6.86 -6.81 -8.28
N THR A 267 6.04 -5.81 -7.95
CA THR A 267 6.29 -4.43 -8.37
C THR A 267 7.16 -3.67 -7.38
N ARG A 268 7.09 -3.96 -6.07
CA ARG A 268 7.76 -3.21 -4.99
C ARG A 268 7.46 -1.70 -4.97
N GLU A 269 6.55 -1.22 -5.82
CA GLU A 269 6.36 0.20 -6.11
C GLU A 269 5.48 0.90 -5.06
N SER A 270 4.63 0.18 -4.33
CA SER A 270 3.59 0.82 -3.52
C SER A 270 3.24 0.05 -2.23
N TRP A 271 3.51 0.71 -1.09
CA TRP A 271 3.06 0.30 0.24
C TRP A 271 1.52 0.21 0.37
N THR A 272 0.77 0.85 -0.53
CA THR A 272 -0.70 0.76 -0.57
C THR A 272 -1.18 -0.66 -0.81
N HIS A 273 -0.52 -1.40 -1.70
CA HIS A 273 -0.90 -2.79 -2.01
C HIS A 273 -0.64 -3.72 -0.84
N LEU A 274 0.48 -3.53 -0.12
CA LEU A 274 0.76 -4.29 1.10
C LEU A 274 -0.28 -4.00 2.19
N ALA A 275 -0.58 -2.72 2.44
CA ALA A 275 -1.56 -2.35 3.46
C ALA A 275 -2.98 -2.88 3.10
N PHE A 276 -3.38 -2.76 1.84
CA PHE A 276 -4.65 -3.32 1.35
C PHE A 276 -4.70 -4.85 1.46
N SER A 277 -3.59 -5.52 1.14
CA SER A 277 -3.46 -6.97 1.30
C SER A 277 -3.64 -7.39 2.76
N LEU A 278 -2.97 -6.71 3.70
CA LEU A 278 -3.11 -6.99 5.12
C LEU A 278 -4.55 -6.80 5.61
N VAL A 279 -5.24 -5.74 5.16
CA VAL A 279 -6.67 -5.53 5.43
C VAL A 279 -7.50 -6.74 4.96
N CYS A 280 -7.32 -7.18 3.72
CA CYS A 280 -8.09 -8.29 3.17
C CYS A 280 -7.77 -9.64 3.83
N LEU A 281 -6.49 -9.92 4.10
CA LEU A 281 -6.05 -11.19 4.67
C LEU A 281 -6.47 -11.34 6.14
N THR A 282 -6.33 -10.27 6.94
CA THR A 282 -6.73 -10.29 8.35
C THR A 282 -8.24 -10.47 8.49
N GLU A 283 -9.03 -9.77 7.68
CA GLU A 283 -10.49 -9.86 7.74
C GLU A 283 -11.04 -11.12 7.09
N GLY A 284 -10.42 -11.60 6.02
CA GLY A 284 -10.74 -12.91 5.45
C GLY A 284 -10.46 -14.03 6.46
N TYR A 285 -9.36 -13.93 7.21
CA TYR A 285 -9.06 -14.85 8.30
C TYR A 285 -10.07 -14.74 9.45
N ARG A 286 -10.42 -13.51 9.88
CA ARG A 286 -11.42 -13.31 10.95
C ARG A 286 -12.80 -13.84 10.57
N ALA A 287 -13.27 -13.57 9.36
CA ALA A 287 -14.55 -14.11 8.88
C ALA A 287 -14.56 -15.65 8.88
N LEU A 288 -13.41 -16.29 8.66
CA LEU A 288 -13.26 -17.74 8.81
C LEU A 288 -13.22 -18.16 10.29
N ALA A 289 -12.40 -17.50 11.11
CA ALA A 289 -12.18 -17.84 12.52
C ALA A 289 -13.44 -17.64 13.38
N ASP A 290 -14.24 -16.61 13.08
CA ASP A 290 -15.50 -16.27 13.76
C ASP A 290 -16.67 -17.13 13.23
N SER A 291 -16.45 -17.97 12.20
CA SER A 291 -17.46 -18.90 11.68
C SER A 291 -17.50 -20.22 12.46
N MET A 292 -18.44 -21.11 12.13
CA MET A 292 -18.57 -22.42 12.79
C MET A 292 -17.61 -23.49 12.23
N TYR A 293 -17.04 -23.25 11.05
CA TYR A 293 -16.18 -24.22 10.35
C TYR A 293 -14.85 -24.57 11.05
N PRO A 294 -14.14 -23.64 11.70
CA PRO A 294 -12.86 -23.93 12.35
C PRO A 294 -12.94 -25.05 13.39
N GLN A 295 -14.08 -25.20 14.07
CA GLN A 295 -14.30 -26.26 15.05
C GLN A 295 -14.18 -27.67 14.44
N TYR A 296 -14.56 -27.84 13.17
CA TYR A 296 -14.45 -29.10 12.44
C TYR A 296 -13.03 -29.36 11.92
N VAL A 297 -12.28 -28.30 11.62
CA VAL A 297 -10.92 -28.39 11.07
C VAL A 297 -9.91 -28.65 12.20
N TYR A 298 -10.02 -27.91 13.30
CA TYR A 298 -9.14 -28.02 14.44
C TYR A 298 -9.91 -27.72 15.73
N PRO A 299 -10.11 -28.71 16.63
CA PRO A 299 -11.05 -28.63 17.75
C PRO A 299 -10.59 -27.78 18.94
N ASN A 300 -9.59 -26.90 18.75
CA ASN A 300 -9.13 -25.96 19.77
C ASN A 300 -9.75 -24.59 19.52
N MET A 301 -10.96 -24.38 20.06
CA MET A 301 -11.72 -23.14 19.87
C MET A 301 -11.00 -21.93 20.48
N LEU A 302 -10.30 -22.14 21.60
CA LEU A 302 -9.53 -21.09 22.25
C LEU A 302 -8.46 -20.49 21.33
N LEU A 303 -7.71 -21.33 20.61
CA LEU A 303 -6.70 -20.86 19.65
C LEU A 303 -7.31 -19.97 18.56
N TRP A 304 -8.47 -20.35 18.01
CA TRP A 304 -9.16 -19.57 16.98
C TRP A 304 -9.61 -18.21 17.50
N HIS A 305 -10.06 -18.13 18.74
CA HIS A 305 -10.37 -16.85 19.38
C HIS A 305 -9.11 -15.98 19.50
N TYR A 306 -8.01 -16.52 20.04
CA TYR A 306 -6.75 -15.81 20.17
C TYR A 306 -6.28 -15.21 18.84
N THR A 307 -6.22 -16.03 17.80
CA THR A 307 -5.74 -15.60 16.48
C THR A 307 -6.71 -14.64 15.79
N SER A 308 -8.03 -14.79 15.98
CA SER A 308 -9.03 -13.82 15.47
C SER A 308 -8.79 -12.42 16.07
N TRP A 309 -8.54 -12.32 17.38
CA TRP A 309 -8.24 -11.05 18.05
C TRP A 309 -6.91 -10.45 17.60
N VAL A 310 -5.87 -11.26 17.44
CA VAL A 310 -4.60 -10.81 16.86
C VAL A 310 -4.82 -10.25 15.45
N ALA A 311 -5.64 -10.90 14.64
CA ALA A 311 -5.97 -10.40 13.30
C ALA A 311 -6.67 -9.03 13.34
N LEU A 312 -7.56 -8.78 14.32
CA LEU A 312 -8.19 -7.47 14.50
C LEU A 312 -7.19 -6.39 14.92
N PHE A 313 -6.27 -6.74 15.82
CA PHE A 313 -5.18 -5.85 16.24
C PHE A 313 -4.24 -5.50 15.08
N ILE A 314 -4.13 -6.33 14.06
CA ILE A 314 -3.39 -6.02 12.83
C ILE A 314 -4.25 -5.23 11.83
N PHE A 315 -5.54 -5.54 11.72
CA PHE A 315 -6.47 -4.95 10.76
C PHE A 315 -6.56 -3.42 10.88
N ILE A 316 -6.80 -2.88 12.09
CA ILE A 316 -7.03 -1.44 12.25
C ILE A 316 -5.77 -0.62 11.88
N PRO A 317 -4.55 -0.97 12.36
CA PRO A 317 -3.32 -0.36 11.85
C PRO A 317 -3.13 -0.51 10.34
N ALA A 318 -3.43 -1.67 9.76
CA ALA A 318 -3.31 -1.89 8.32
C ALA A 318 -4.25 -0.97 7.52
N LEU A 319 -5.48 -0.79 7.99
CA LEU A 319 -6.45 0.14 7.40
C LEU A 319 -5.95 1.60 7.49
N LEU A 320 -5.41 2.01 8.62
CA LEU A 320 -4.82 3.35 8.78
C LEU A 320 -3.58 3.54 7.90
N ALA A 321 -2.74 2.51 7.76
CA ALA A 321 -1.59 2.52 6.86
C ALA A 321 -2.02 2.67 5.40
N PHE A 322 -3.13 2.02 5.01
CA PHE A 322 -3.73 2.17 3.70
C PHE A 322 -4.15 3.63 3.45
N PHE A 323 -4.92 4.25 4.35
CA PHE A 323 -5.31 5.66 4.23
C PHE A 323 -4.10 6.61 4.22
N ARG A 324 -3.11 6.38 5.09
CA ARG A 324 -1.84 7.11 5.11
C ARG A 324 -1.09 7.05 3.78
N SER A 325 -1.21 5.94 3.04
CA SER A 325 -0.56 5.79 1.73
C SER A 325 -1.28 6.56 0.61
N ILE A 326 -2.59 6.78 0.76
CA ILE A 326 -3.45 7.44 -0.24
C ILE A 326 -3.51 8.96 -0.02
N TYR A 327 -3.42 9.41 1.23
CA TYR A 327 -3.55 10.81 1.61
C TYR A 327 -2.27 11.61 1.38
N THR A 328 -2.44 12.92 1.15
CA THR A 328 -1.35 13.89 0.94
C THR A 328 -1.48 15.08 1.91
N GLY A 329 -0.41 15.84 2.10
CA GLY A 329 -0.41 17.04 2.96
C GLY A 329 -0.82 16.74 4.42
N ILE A 330 -1.67 17.61 4.99
CA ILE A 330 -2.09 17.54 6.40
C ILE A 330 -2.88 16.26 6.73
N GLU A 331 -3.64 15.73 5.76
CA GLU A 331 -4.44 14.51 5.92
C GLU A 331 -3.53 13.30 6.19
N ARG A 332 -2.38 13.25 5.49
CA ARG A 332 -1.36 12.22 5.70
C ARG A 332 -0.70 12.32 7.07
N VAL A 333 -0.48 13.54 7.55
CA VAL A 333 0.10 13.79 8.88
C VAL A 333 -0.85 13.27 9.96
N ILE A 334 -2.13 13.62 9.90
CA ILE A 334 -3.16 13.11 10.83
C ILE A 334 -3.18 11.59 10.82
N MET A 335 -3.25 10.96 9.64
CA MET A 335 -3.25 9.49 9.54
C MET A 335 -1.96 8.85 10.04
N THR A 336 -0.83 9.54 9.95
CA THR A 336 0.46 9.03 10.48
C THR A 336 0.44 8.97 12.01
N TYR A 337 -0.12 9.98 12.69
CA TYR A 337 -0.26 9.95 14.14
C TYR A 337 -1.27 8.89 14.60
N LEU A 338 -2.44 8.83 13.97
CA LEU A 338 -3.46 7.81 14.29
C LEU A 338 -2.90 6.39 14.09
N TYR A 339 -2.22 6.14 12.97
CA TYR A 339 -1.55 4.87 12.70
C TYR A 339 -0.55 4.49 13.79
N ARG A 340 0.33 5.42 14.20
CA ARG A 340 1.37 5.13 15.21
C ARG A 340 0.76 4.83 16.58
N ILE A 341 -0.25 5.60 16.99
CA ILE A 341 -0.93 5.41 18.28
C ILE A 341 -1.70 4.09 18.27
N GLN A 342 -2.50 3.82 17.22
CA GLN A 342 -3.24 2.56 17.10
C GLN A 342 -2.30 1.37 17.04
N LEU A 343 -1.16 1.46 16.34
CA LEU A 343 -0.17 0.39 16.29
C LEU A 343 0.41 0.11 17.67
N ALA A 344 0.78 1.14 18.43
CA ALA A 344 1.29 0.98 19.79
C ALA A 344 0.25 0.33 20.71
N ILE A 345 -1.01 0.80 20.66
CA ILE A 345 -2.14 0.18 21.36
C ILE A 345 -2.28 -1.29 20.96
N SER A 346 -2.27 -1.60 19.66
CA SER A 346 -2.46 -2.95 19.14
C SER A 346 -1.33 -3.91 19.58
N VAL A 347 -0.09 -3.44 19.65
CA VAL A 347 1.04 -4.23 20.19
C VAL A 347 0.86 -4.50 21.68
N VAL A 348 0.48 -3.49 22.47
CA VAL A 348 0.22 -3.65 23.90
C VAL A 348 -0.91 -4.65 24.14
N TYR A 349 -2.03 -4.53 23.42
CA TYR A 349 -3.17 -5.43 23.55
C TYR A 349 -2.89 -6.85 23.04
N THR A 350 -2.04 -7.00 22.03
CA THR A 350 -1.56 -8.33 21.60
C THR A 350 -0.78 -9.01 22.72
N GLY A 351 0.07 -8.28 23.45
CA GLY A 351 0.77 -8.79 24.63
C GLY A 351 -0.18 -9.09 25.80
N TYR A 352 -1.13 -8.19 26.08
CA TYR A 352 -2.12 -8.35 27.15
C TYR A 352 -3.06 -9.54 26.92
N LEU A 353 -3.37 -9.87 25.65
CA LEU A 353 -4.18 -11.03 25.27
C LEU A 353 -3.65 -12.33 25.87
N PHE A 354 -2.32 -12.52 25.88
CA PHE A 354 -1.69 -13.73 26.45
C PHE A 354 -1.76 -13.80 27.99
N TRP A 355 -1.99 -12.67 28.65
CA TRP A 355 -2.13 -12.60 30.11
C TRP A 355 -3.59 -12.73 30.55
N ASP A 356 -4.49 -12.00 29.89
CA ASP A 356 -5.92 -11.95 30.20
C ASP A 356 -6.72 -11.76 28.91
N LEU A 357 -7.14 -12.90 28.34
CA LEU A 357 -7.89 -12.94 27.09
C LEU A 357 -9.18 -12.11 27.19
N GLN A 358 -9.99 -12.31 28.23
CA GLN A 358 -11.28 -11.63 28.35
C GLN A 358 -11.12 -10.13 28.61
N GLY A 359 -10.18 -9.73 29.47
CA GLY A 359 -9.88 -8.32 29.69
C GLY A 359 -9.41 -7.62 28.42
N ALA A 360 -8.62 -8.30 27.58
CA ALA A 360 -8.22 -7.78 26.27
C ALA A 360 -9.42 -7.67 25.31
N MET A 361 -10.32 -8.68 25.29
CA MET A 361 -11.51 -8.74 24.43
C MET A 361 -12.56 -7.67 24.78
N VAL A 362 -12.74 -7.38 26.07
CA VAL A 362 -13.73 -6.41 26.57
C VAL A 362 -13.10 -5.01 26.76
N SER A 363 -11.85 -4.83 26.32
CA SER A 363 -11.11 -3.60 26.58
C SER A 363 -11.75 -2.35 25.96
N VAL A 364 -12.30 -1.50 26.82
CA VAL A 364 -12.88 -0.21 26.47
C VAL A 364 -11.87 0.74 25.78
N PRO A 365 -10.59 0.85 26.23
CA PRO A 365 -9.67 1.83 25.64
C PRO A 365 -9.32 1.55 24.17
N PHE A 366 -9.16 0.28 23.77
CA PHE A 366 -8.91 -0.10 22.38
C PHE A 366 -10.07 0.36 21.47
N ARG A 367 -11.30 0.11 21.91
CA ARG A 367 -12.54 0.40 21.18
C ARG A 367 -12.78 1.90 21.06
N ILE A 368 -12.56 2.67 22.14
CA ILE A 368 -12.67 4.14 22.10
C ILE A 368 -11.71 4.72 21.05
N PHE A 369 -10.46 4.27 21.02
CA PHE A 369 -9.51 4.81 20.05
C PHE A 369 -9.83 4.38 18.61
N ALA A 370 -10.35 3.16 18.41
CA ALA A 370 -10.86 2.72 17.11
C ALA A 370 -12.06 3.56 16.64
N LEU A 371 -12.99 3.92 17.52
CA LEU A 371 -14.10 4.84 17.22
C LEU A 371 -13.60 6.23 16.80
N ILE A 372 -12.59 6.76 17.50
CA ILE A 372 -11.94 8.03 17.11
C ILE A 372 -11.37 7.93 15.69
N CYS A 373 -10.73 6.80 15.36
CA CYS A 373 -10.21 6.55 14.02
C CYS A 373 -11.33 6.50 12.96
N ILE A 374 -12.46 5.86 13.25
CA ILE A 374 -13.62 5.81 12.35
C ILE A 374 -14.14 7.22 12.07
N VAL A 375 -14.34 8.03 13.11
CA VAL A 375 -14.80 9.42 12.98
C VAL A 375 -13.80 10.27 12.20
N ALA A 376 -12.50 10.10 12.44
CA ALA A 376 -11.45 10.80 11.70
C ALA A 376 -11.43 10.42 10.21
N ILE A 377 -11.56 9.14 9.86
CA ILE A 377 -11.64 8.68 8.47
C ILE A 377 -12.90 9.26 7.81
N PHE A 378 -14.06 9.14 8.46
CA PHE A 378 -15.34 9.61 7.92
C PHE A 378 -15.33 11.12 7.64
N SER A 379 -14.87 11.92 8.60
CA SER A 379 -14.79 13.38 8.47
C SER A 379 -13.82 13.84 7.37
N LEU A 380 -12.67 13.17 7.24
CA LEU A 380 -11.71 13.46 6.18
C LEU A 380 -12.25 13.07 4.81
N GLU A 381 -12.91 11.91 4.67
CA GLU A 381 -13.46 11.50 3.38
C GLU A 381 -14.65 12.35 2.93
N ILE A 382 -15.49 12.83 3.85
CA ILE A 382 -16.50 13.85 3.54
C ILE A 382 -15.84 15.12 3.00
N ARG A 383 -14.84 15.65 3.73
CA ARG A 383 -14.13 16.88 3.32
C ARG A 383 -13.49 16.74 1.93
N ARG A 384 -12.86 15.59 1.65
CA ARG A 384 -12.23 15.30 0.34
C ARG A 384 -13.28 15.10 -0.75
N GLY A 385 -14.39 14.41 -0.45
CA GLY A 385 -15.49 14.18 -1.37
C GLY A 385 -16.20 15.46 -1.80
N VAL A 386 -16.41 16.39 -0.85
CA VAL A 386 -16.98 17.73 -1.10
C VAL A 386 -16.05 18.58 -1.97
N ARG A 387 -14.73 18.45 -1.78
CA ARG A 387 -13.70 19.09 -2.64
C ARG A 387 -13.59 18.49 -4.05
N GLY A 388 -14.41 17.51 -4.41
CA GLY A 388 -14.45 16.92 -5.75
C GLY A 388 -13.58 15.67 -5.94
N ASN A 389 -12.97 15.13 -4.89
CA ASN A 389 -12.16 13.92 -5.01
C ASN A 389 -13.06 12.68 -5.26
N ARG A 390 -12.91 12.06 -6.42
CA ARG A 390 -13.70 10.87 -6.81
C ARG A 390 -13.38 9.64 -5.95
N ASP A 391 -12.11 9.42 -5.62
CA ASP A 391 -11.70 8.28 -4.80
C ASP A 391 -12.36 8.37 -3.42
N ALA A 392 -12.37 9.57 -2.84
CA ALA A 392 -13.02 9.84 -1.55
C ALA A 392 -14.53 9.55 -1.57
N ARG A 393 -15.22 9.87 -2.67
CA ARG A 393 -16.66 9.57 -2.81
C ARG A 393 -16.93 8.07 -2.88
N ILE A 394 -16.10 7.31 -3.57
CA ILE A 394 -16.22 5.84 -3.64
C ILE A 394 -16.00 5.23 -2.25
N ILE A 395 -14.95 5.66 -1.57
CA ILE A 395 -14.64 5.22 -0.20
C ILE A 395 -15.78 5.59 0.75
N LEU A 396 -16.31 6.81 0.68
CA LEU A 396 -17.37 7.28 1.57
C LEU A 396 -18.63 6.42 1.48
N VAL A 397 -19.02 5.97 0.28
CA VAL A 397 -20.19 5.09 0.11
C VAL A 397 -19.98 3.74 0.81
N GLY A 398 -18.83 3.10 0.61
CA GLY A 398 -18.54 1.82 1.29
C GLY A 398 -18.33 1.99 2.80
N PHE A 399 -17.64 3.06 3.19
CA PHE A 399 -17.28 3.32 4.58
C PHE A 399 -18.47 3.82 5.42
N ALA A 400 -19.50 4.43 4.83
CA ALA A 400 -20.69 4.84 5.58
C ALA A 400 -21.42 3.64 6.19
N VAL A 401 -21.60 2.56 5.42
CA VAL A 401 -22.27 1.35 5.90
C VAL A 401 -21.38 0.62 6.91
N TYR A 402 -20.11 0.38 6.56
CA TYR A 402 -19.17 -0.30 7.45
C TYR A 402 -18.89 0.49 8.74
N GLY A 403 -18.61 1.78 8.64
CA GLY A 403 -18.29 2.63 9.78
C GLY A 403 -19.44 2.74 10.77
N LEU A 404 -20.69 2.84 10.29
CA LEU A 404 -21.87 2.82 11.16
C LEU A 404 -22.02 1.47 11.86
N ASN A 405 -21.92 0.37 11.10
CA ASN A 405 -22.05 -0.98 11.63
C ASN A 405 -20.96 -1.29 12.67
N ALA A 406 -19.69 -1.06 12.33
CA ALA A 406 -18.56 -1.24 13.23
C ALA A 406 -18.67 -0.35 14.49
N SER A 407 -19.15 0.89 14.36
CA SER A 407 -19.37 1.76 15.52
C SER A 407 -20.48 1.21 16.43
N ALA A 408 -21.58 0.75 15.85
CA ALA A 408 -22.68 0.15 16.61
C ALA A 408 -22.23 -1.13 17.34
N THR A 409 -21.50 -2.03 16.67
CA THR A 409 -20.90 -3.22 17.30
C THR A 409 -19.96 -2.84 18.45
N MET A 410 -19.08 -1.86 18.27
CA MET A 410 -18.17 -1.42 19.34
C MET A 410 -18.91 -0.85 20.54
N LEU A 411 -20.03 -0.15 20.34
CA LEU A 411 -20.87 0.38 21.42
C LEU A 411 -21.67 -0.73 22.13
N MET A 412 -22.15 -1.75 21.40
CA MET A 412 -22.80 -2.93 22.00
C MET A 412 -21.84 -3.71 22.89
N ASP A 413 -20.64 -3.95 22.41
CA ASP A 413 -19.61 -4.66 23.17
C ASP A 413 -19.14 -3.87 24.42
N MET A 414 -19.35 -2.54 24.43
CA MET A 414 -19.13 -1.68 25.61
C MET A 414 -20.35 -1.61 26.54
N GLY A 415 -21.45 -2.29 26.22
CA GLY A 415 -22.70 -2.27 26.97
C GLY A 415 -23.51 -0.97 26.84
N LEU A 416 -23.19 -0.11 25.85
CA LEU A 416 -23.86 1.17 25.64
C LEU A 416 -25.09 1.08 24.72
N LEU A 417 -25.18 0.02 23.92
CA LEU A 417 -26.33 -0.28 23.06
C LEU A 417 -26.83 -1.70 23.34
N PRO A 418 -28.14 -1.98 23.17
CA PRO A 418 -28.64 -3.35 23.19
C PRO A 418 -28.06 -4.14 22.00
N ASP A 419 -27.92 -5.45 22.16
CA ASP A 419 -27.46 -6.33 21.08
C ASP A 419 -28.46 -6.31 19.91
N LEU A 420 -28.07 -5.64 18.82
CA LEU A 420 -28.85 -5.58 17.58
C LEU A 420 -28.47 -6.70 16.59
N ARG A 421 -27.59 -7.63 16.97
CA ARG A 421 -27.14 -8.76 16.14
C ARG A 421 -26.67 -8.36 14.76
N LEU A 422 -25.95 -7.23 14.71
CA LEU A 422 -25.39 -6.74 13.46
C LEU A 422 -24.23 -7.63 13.02
N ASN A 423 -24.21 -7.97 11.73
CA ASN A 423 -23.10 -8.71 11.16
C ASN A 423 -22.18 -7.78 10.37
N THR A 424 -21.00 -7.53 10.93
CA THR A 424 -20.05 -6.55 10.40
C THR A 424 -19.38 -7.02 9.10
N HIS A 425 -19.25 -8.33 8.88
CA HIS A 425 -18.51 -8.88 7.74
C HIS A 425 -19.12 -8.51 6.38
N TYR A 426 -20.45 -8.40 6.28
CA TYR A 426 -21.11 -7.96 5.03
C TYR A 426 -20.77 -6.51 4.70
N SER A 427 -20.92 -5.61 5.67
CA SER A 427 -20.65 -4.18 5.49
C SER A 427 -19.18 -3.93 5.18
N LEU A 428 -18.29 -4.70 5.80
CA LEU A 428 -16.86 -4.68 5.56
C LEU A 428 -16.52 -5.18 4.15
N PHE A 429 -17.14 -6.26 3.66
CA PHE A 429 -16.89 -6.75 2.30
C PHE A 429 -17.18 -5.68 1.25
N VAL A 430 -18.33 -4.98 1.38
CA VAL A 430 -18.67 -3.84 0.52
C VAL A 430 -17.62 -2.74 0.62
N PHE A 431 -17.15 -2.42 1.83
CA PHE A 431 -16.10 -1.44 2.03
C PHE A 431 -14.76 -1.86 1.39
N VAL A 432 -14.33 -3.11 1.54
CA VAL A 432 -13.11 -3.64 0.91
C VAL A 432 -13.21 -3.61 -0.61
N CYS A 433 -14.38 -3.90 -1.19
CA CYS A 433 -14.60 -3.73 -2.63
C CYS A 433 -14.44 -2.27 -3.06
N ALA A 434 -14.95 -1.31 -2.27
CA ALA A 434 -14.77 0.12 -2.54
C ALA A 434 -13.28 0.52 -2.47
N LEU A 435 -12.53 0.01 -1.50
CA LEU A 435 -11.08 0.20 -1.42
C LEU A 435 -10.35 -0.41 -2.63
N GLY A 436 -10.73 -1.63 -3.03
CA GLY A 436 -10.16 -2.31 -4.19
C GLY A 436 -10.38 -1.54 -5.49
N LEU A 437 -11.56 -0.95 -5.70
CA LEU A 437 -11.84 -0.08 -6.85
C LEU A 437 -10.92 1.15 -6.88
N VAL A 438 -10.64 1.74 -5.72
CA VAL A 438 -9.70 2.86 -5.61
C VAL A 438 -8.27 2.42 -5.93
N VAL A 439 -7.83 1.27 -5.43
CA VAL A 439 -6.50 0.71 -5.73
C VAL A 439 -6.33 0.51 -7.24
N ILE A 440 -7.30 -0.13 -7.90
CA ILE A 440 -7.27 -0.38 -9.36
C ILE A 440 -7.24 0.94 -10.14
N ARG A 441 -8.10 1.89 -9.77
CA ARG A 441 -8.17 3.19 -10.43
C ARG A 441 -6.85 3.95 -10.32
N ARG A 442 -6.24 3.97 -9.14
CA ARG A 442 -4.94 4.63 -8.90
C ARG A 442 -3.81 3.96 -9.65
N TYR A 443 -3.80 2.63 -9.69
CA TYR A 443 -2.84 1.87 -10.47
C TYR A 443 -2.91 2.25 -11.97
N GLY A 444 -4.12 2.36 -12.52
CA GLY A 444 -4.33 2.80 -13.90
C GLY A 444 -3.76 4.20 -14.18
N ILE A 445 -4.01 5.16 -13.29
CA ILE A 445 -3.49 6.53 -13.42
C ILE A 445 -1.96 6.56 -13.35
N MET A 446 -1.37 5.88 -12.35
CA MET A 446 0.07 5.84 -12.15
C MET A 446 0.79 5.22 -13.36
N ARG A 447 0.22 4.15 -13.94
CA ARG A 447 0.79 3.51 -15.12
C ARG A 447 0.75 4.43 -16.34
N GLU A 448 -0.34 5.14 -16.57
CA GLU A 448 -0.45 6.12 -17.67
C GLU A 448 0.60 7.24 -17.50
N GLU A 449 0.83 7.71 -16.28
CA GLU A 449 1.85 8.72 -15.97
C GLU A 449 3.27 8.18 -16.21
N ASN A 450 3.59 6.99 -15.72
CA ASN A 450 4.90 6.35 -15.90
C ASN A 450 5.22 6.11 -17.38
N VAL A 451 4.23 5.67 -18.19
CA VAL A 451 4.42 5.50 -19.64
C VAL A 451 4.68 6.85 -20.32
N ARG A 452 3.98 7.91 -19.91
CA ARG A 452 4.23 9.26 -20.44
C ARG A 452 5.61 9.78 -20.07
N TYR A 453 6.05 9.59 -18.83
CA TYR A 453 7.40 9.98 -18.42
C TYR A 453 8.47 9.20 -19.20
N ALA A 454 8.28 7.89 -19.38
CA ALA A 454 9.21 7.07 -20.16
C ALA A 454 9.31 7.56 -21.61
N LEU A 455 8.18 7.87 -22.26
CA LEU A 455 8.15 8.39 -23.63
C LEU A 455 8.88 9.74 -23.73
N VAL A 456 8.58 10.69 -22.84
CA VAL A 456 9.25 12.01 -22.83
C VAL A 456 10.75 11.85 -22.57
N SER A 457 11.15 10.93 -21.69
CA SER A 457 12.56 10.65 -21.43
C SER A 457 13.28 10.08 -22.64
N GLU A 458 12.63 9.22 -23.43
CA GLU A 458 13.20 8.66 -24.66
C GLU A 458 13.35 9.73 -25.76
N GLU A 459 12.36 10.62 -25.90
CA GLU A 459 12.42 11.76 -26.83
C GLU A 459 13.56 12.71 -26.46
N LEU A 460 13.75 13.01 -25.17
CA LEU A 460 14.86 13.85 -24.69
C LEU A 460 16.23 13.23 -24.92
N GLU A 461 16.37 11.91 -24.71
CA GLU A 461 17.62 11.19 -25.00
C GLU A 461 17.94 11.20 -26.50
N THR A 462 16.92 11.07 -27.35
CA THR A 462 17.07 11.19 -28.81
C THR A 462 17.52 12.60 -29.21
N ALA A 463 16.88 13.63 -28.64
CA ALA A 463 17.27 15.02 -28.87
C ALA A 463 18.71 15.29 -28.40
N ARG A 464 19.13 14.72 -27.26
CA ARG A 464 20.50 14.79 -26.76
C ARG A 464 21.51 14.23 -27.75
N ARG A 465 21.28 13.04 -28.30
CA ARG A 465 22.20 12.43 -29.28
C ARG A 465 22.32 13.25 -30.55
N LEU A 466 21.19 13.78 -31.05
CA LEU A 466 21.19 14.68 -32.20
C LEU A 466 21.98 15.96 -31.91
N HIS A 467 21.79 16.58 -30.76
CA HIS A 467 22.52 17.78 -30.35
C HIS A 467 24.02 17.53 -30.22
N GLN A 468 24.43 16.41 -29.60
CA GLN A 468 25.83 16.03 -29.50
C GLN A 468 26.47 15.80 -30.88
N SER A 469 25.73 15.27 -31.86
CA SER A 469 26.22 15.13 -33.24
C SER A 469 26.43 16.47 -33.96
N LEU A 470 25.92 17.58 -33.41
CA LEU A 470 26.20 18.92 -33.93
C LEU A 470 27.57 19.45 -33.48
N LEU A 471 28.19 18.90 -32.44
CA LEU A 471 29.53 19.30 -32.04
C LEU A 471 30.58 18.48 -32.84
N PRO A 472 31.68 19.09 -33.30
CA PRO A 472 32.76 18.35 -33.96
C PRO A 472 33.29 17.26 -33.04
N ALA A 473 33.51 16.05 -33.56
CA ALA A 473 34.05 14.95 -32.76
C ALA A 473 35.54 15.14 -32.47
N ASP A 474 36.32 15.59 -33.46
CA ASP A 474 37.77 15.75 -33.39
C ASP A 474 38.22 17.07 -34.03
N PRO A 475 39.22 17.77 -33.45
CA PRO A 475 39.86 18.90 -34.11
C PRO A 475 40.53 18.49 -35.44
N PRO A 476 40.55 19.35 -36.47
CA PRO A 476 41.20 19.04 -37.74
C PRO A 476 42.73 19.03 -37.61
N GLU A 477 43.40 18.19 -38.39
CA GLU A 477 44.85 18.21 -38.51
C GLU A 477 45.34 19.43 -39.32
N ILE A 478 46.18 20.25 -38.70
CA ILE A 478 46.80 21.45 -39.27
C ILE A 478 48.33 21.37 -39.09
N ASP A 479 49.06 21.55 -40.18
CA ASP A 479 50.52 21.44 -40.19
C ASP A 479 51.15 22.49 -39.26
N GLY A 480 51.93 22.03 -38.29
CA GLY A 480 52.60 22.88 -37.31
C GLY A 480 51.73 23.38 -36.14
N LEU A 481 50.46 22.96 -36.05
CA LEU A 481 49.55 23.36 -34.97
C LEU A 481 48.99 22.13 -34.25
N ASP A 482 49.01 22.17 -32.92
CA ASP A 482 48.34 21.17 -32.08
C ASP A 482 47.00 21.73 -31.60
N LEU A 483 45.90 21.03 -31.83
CA LEU A 483 44.55 21.45 -31.44
C LEU A 483 43.94 20.42 -30.49
N SER A 484 43.25 20.90 -29.47
CA SER A 484 42.51 20.06 -28.51
C SER A 484 41.26 20.77 -28.03
N VAL A 485 40.22 19.99 -27.72
CA VAL A 485 38.98 20.48 -27.15
C VAL A 485 38.54 19.61 -25.98
N ALA A 486 38.00 20.24 -24.93
CA ALA A 486 37.21 19.57 -23.91
C ALA A 486 35.84 20.22 -23.84
N TYR A 487 34.81 19.38 -23.79
CA TYR A 487 33.43 19.80 -23.65
C TYR A 487 32.73 18.93 -22.60
N ILE A 488 32.23 19.55 -21.54
CA ILE A 488 31.57 18.87 -20.43
C ILE A 488 30.23 19.55 -20.22
N SER A 489 29.15 18.88 -20.59
CA SER A 489 27.81 19.45 -20.46
C SER A 489 27.22 19.23 -19.07
N GLN A 490 26.56 20.24 -18.53
CA GLN A 490 25.85 20.25 -17.25
C GLN A 490 24.46 19.60 -17.36
N ALA A 491 23.79 19.76 -18.49
CA ALA A 491 22.45 19.24 -18.73
C ALA A 491 22.43 18.09 -19.75
N SER A 492 21.25 17.49 -19.97
CA SER A 492 21.03 16.58 -21.10
C SER A 492 21.35 17.25 -22.44
N LEU A 493 21.17 18.58 -22.52
CA LEU A 493 21.34 19.44 -23.69
C LEU A 493 22.05 20.73 -23.28
N GLY A 494 23.27 20.96 -23.79
CA GLY A 494 24.10 22.11 -23.45
C GLY A 494 23.87 23.36 -24.33
N GLY A 495 24.09 24.53 -23.74
CA GLY A 495 24.10 25.87 -24.35
C GLY A 495 25.46 26.31 -24.89
N ASP A 496 26.54 25.61 -24.54
CA ASP A 496 27.87 25.85 -25.11
C ASP A 496 28.05 25.21 -26.50
N TYR A 497 28.79 25.90 -27.36
CA TYR A 497 29.09 25.50 -28.73
C TYR A 497 30.55 25.77 -29.09
N TYR A 498 31.14 24.89 -29.89
CA TYR A 498 32.41 25.15 -30.57
C TYR A 498 32.42 24.53 -31.97
N ASP A 499 33.25 25.08 -32.86
CA ASP A 499 33.44 24.57 -34.21
C ASP A 499 34.85 24.83 -34.74
N PHE A 500 35.27 23.99 -35.69
CA PHE A 500 36.54 24.13 -36.41
C PHE A 500 36.28 24.26 -37.91
N ILE A 501 36.71 25.37 -38.49
CA ILE A 501 36.61 25.65 -39.92
C ILE A 501 38.00 25.47 -40.53
N ARG A 502 38.28 24.28 -41.06
CA ARG A 502 39.52 24.04 -41.81
C ARG A 502 39.46 24.78 -43.14
N ILE A 503 40.37 25.74 -43.35
CA ILE A 503 40.47 26.49 -44.61
C ILE A 503 41.41 25.74 -45.57
N ASP A 504 42.60 25.37 -45.10
CA ASP A 504 43.56 24.55 -45.86
C ASP A 504 44.41 23.65 -44.93
N ARG A 505 45.66 23.33 -45.30
CA ARG A 505 46.57 22.50 -44.48
C ARG A 505 47.23 23.25 -43.33
N SER A 506 47.26 24.57 -43.39
CA SER A 506 48.01 25.47 -42.50
C SER A 506 47.13 26.53 -41.85
N GLN A 507 45.89 26.69 -42.33
CA GLN A 507 44.94 27.70 -41.89
C GLN A 507 43.68 27.08 -41.27
N VAL A 508 43.29 27.60 -40.12
CA VAL A 508 42.10 27.16 -39.39
C VAL A 508 41.36 28.33 -38.73
N GLY A 509 40.04 28.31 -38.82
CA GLY A 509 39.14 29.10 -37.99
C GLY A 509 38.64 28.26 -36.82
N VAL A 510 38.56 28.86 -35.64
CA VAL A 510 37.98 28.28 -34.43
C VAL A 510 36.87 29.19 -33.97
N MET A 511 35.70 28.60 -33.72
CA MET A 511 34.54 29.29 -33.17
C MET A 511 34.23 28.70 -31.80
N ILE A 512 33.92 29.55 -30.83
CA ILE A 512 33.35 29.15 -29.55
C ILE A 512 32.19 30.09 -29.21
N ALA A 513 31.14 29.59 -28.61
CA ALA A 513 29.97 30.37 -28.27
C ALA A 513 29.23 29.77 -27.07
N ASP A 514 28.46 30.61 -26.40
CA ASP A 514 27.63 30.24 -25.25
C ASP A 514 26.27 30.94 -25.38
N VAL A 515 25.20 30.15 -25.30
CA VAL A 515 23.81 30.60 -25.30
C VAL A 515 23.27 30.63 -23.88
N SER A 516 22.80 31.81 -23.46
CA SER A 516 22.21 32.00 -22.13
C SER A 516 21.05 31.03 -21.86
N GLY A 517 21.09 30.40 -20.69
CA GLY A 517 20.10 29.42 -20.24
C GLY A 517 20.60 27.99 -20.40
N HIS A 518 19.76 27.00 -20.13
CA HIS A 518 20.14 25.59 -20.18
C HIS A 518 19.03 24.72 -20.78
N GLY A 519 19.36 23.48 -21.15
CA GLY A 519 18.40 22.53 -21.69
C GLY A 519 17.96 22.82 -23.13
N LEU A 520 16.73 22.44 -23.47
CA LEU A 520 16.24 22.46 -24.85
C LEU A 520 16.27 23.85 -25.53
N PRO A 521 15.87 24.96 -24.88
CA PRO A 521 15.95 26.28 -25.50
C PRO A 521 17.39 26.69 -25.84
N ALA A 522 18.36 26.41 -24.97
CA ALA A 522 19.76 26.76 -25.20
C ALA A 522 20.36 25.93 -26.35
N ALA A 523 20.08 24.63 -26.37
CA ALA A 523 20.50 23.74 -27.47
C ALA A 523 19.93 24.12 -28.85
N LEU A 524 18.69 24.62 -28.89
CA LEU A 524 18.13 25.19 -30.13
C LEU A 524 18.89 26.44 -30.57
N GLY A 525 19.25 27.32 -29.62
CA GLY A 525 20.09 28.49 -29.89
C GLY A 525 21.45 28.11 -30.47
N VAL A 526 22.11 27.08 -29.91
CA VAL A 526 23.37 26.52 -30.41
C VAL A 526 23.21 25.98 -31.83
N SER A 527 22.13 25.24 -32.09
CA SER A 527 21.84 24.71 -33.43
C SER A 527 21.69 25.82 -34.48
N MET A 528 21.00 26.90 -34.11
CA MET A 528 20.84 28.08 -34.96
C MET A 528 22.16 28.80 -35.17
N ALA A 529 22.97 28.94 -34.11
CA ALA A 529 24.29 29.55 -34.18
C ALA A 529 25.21 28.76 -35.12
N LYS A 530 25.25 27.42 -35.01
CA LYS A 530 25.98 26.54 -35.93
C LYS A 530 25.59 26.76 -37.39
N ILE A 531 24.29 26.80 -37.69
CA ILE A 531 23.81 27.03 -39.05
C ILE A 531 24.27 28.40 -39.55
N ALA A 532 24.08 29.44 -38.74
CA ALA A 532 24.48 30.80 -39.09
C ALA A 532 26.00 30.94 -39.29
N PHE A 533 26.83 30.27 -38.47
CA PHE A 533 28.29 30.27 -38.65
C PHE A 533 28.69 29.52 -39.91
N SER A 534 28.06 28.37 -40.19
CA SER A 534 28.43 27.53 -41.34
C SER A 534 28.14 28.22 -42.69
N GLU A 535 27.13 29.10 -42.76
CA GLU A 535 26.82 29.94 -43.93
C GLU A 535 27.96 30.89 -44.33
N HIS A 536 28.80 31.33 -43.37
CA HIS A 536 29.79 32.39 -43.56
C HIS A 536 31.24 31.90 -43.44
N THR A 537 31.48 30.60 -43.55
CA THR A 537 32.80 29.96 -43.38
C THR A 537 33.90 30.52 -44.30
N SER A 538 33.55 31.04 -45.48
CA SER A 538 34.49 31.72 -46.39
C SER A 538 35.17 32.95 -45.76
N LEU A 539 34.59 33.51 -44.70
CA LEU A 539 35.11 34.66 -43.96
C LEU A 539 35.89 34.26 -42.70
N ALA A 540 36.23 32.98 -42.51
CA ALA A 540 36.98 32.51 -41.36
C ALA A 540 38.31 33.27 -41.15
N HIS A 541 38.96 33.75 -42.22
CA HIS A 541 40.17 34.59 -42.16
C HIS A 541 39.94 36.04 -41.65
N ARG A 542 38.68 36.45 -41.47
CA ARG A 542 38.21 37.76 -40.98
C ARG A 542 37.20 37.59 -39.84
N PRO A 543 37.66 37.23 -38.63
CA PRO A 543 36.79 36.86 -37.53
C PRO A 543 35.80 37.96 -37.12
N GLU A 544 36.16 39.24 -37.27
CA GLU A 544 35.24 40.36 -37.02
C GLU A 544 34.03 40.36 -37.96
N ARG A 545 34.26 40.02 -39.24
CA ARG A 545 33.21 40.01 -40.26
C ARG A 545 32.37 38.74 -40.19
N LEU A 546 33.00 37.61 -39.86
CA LEU A 546 32.30 36.35 -39.57
C LEU A 546 31.28 36.54 -38.44
N LEU A 547 31.70 37.13 -37.31
CA LEU A 547 30.81 37.44 -36.19
C LEU A 547 29.68 38.40 -36.57
N GLU A 548 29.99 39.42 -37.38
CA GLU A 548 29.00 40.42 -37.82
C GLU A 548 27.92 39.81 -38.72
N LEU A 549 28.28 38.99 -39.71
CA LEU A 549 27.29 38.36 -40.58
C LEU A 549 26.50 37.26 -39.86
N THR A 550 27.14 36.51 -38.97
CA THR A 550 26.44 35.53 -38.13
C THR A 550 25.41 36.22 -37.24
N ARG A 551 25.79 37.34 -36.62
CA ARG A 551 24.86 38.18 -35.87
C ARG A 551 23.64 38.55 -36.71
N VAL A 552 23.83 39.02 -37.94
CA VAL A 552 22.71 39.38 -38.84
C VAL A 552 21.79 38.19 -39.07
N SER A 553 22.34 36.97 -39.22
CA SER A 553 21.55 35.74 -39.36
C SER A 553 20.76 35.35 -38.10
N LEU A 554 21.12 35.83 -36.91
CA LEU A 554 20.60 35.37 -35.61
C LEU A 554 19.78 36.40 -34.82
N VAL A 555 20.03 37.70 -34.99
CA VAL A 555 19.55 38.75 -34.09
C VAL A 555 18.03 38.77 -33.92
N ASP A 556 17.27 38.51 -34.98
CA ASP A 556 15.80 38.47 -34.96
C ASP A 556 15.23 37.09 -34.62
N LYS A 557 16.08 36.07 -34.51
CA LYS A 557 15.66 34.67 -34.34
C LYS A 557 15.85 34.14 -32.92
N LEU A 558 16.78 34.71 -32.14
CA LEU A 558 17.11 34.25 -30.77
C LEU A 558 16.15 34.79 -29.67
N GLN A 559 15.06 35.47 -30.03
CA GLN A 559 14.08 36.05 -29.11
C GLN A 559 14.69 36.78 -27.89
N ARG A 560 14.61 36.19 -26.69
CA ARG A 560 15.12 36.73 -25.41
C ARG A 560 16.43 36.09 -24.94
N GLN A 561 16.99 35.16 -25.71
CA GLN A 561 18.27 34.54 -25.41
C GLN A 561 19.40 35.45 -25.87
N PHE A 562 20.46 35.51 -25.07
CA PHE A 562 21.70 36.17 -25.41
C PHE A 562 22.71 35.11 -25.85
N LEU A 563 23.54 35.45 -26.82
CA LEU A 563 24.60 34.58 -27.34
C LEU A 563 25.92 35.35 -27.22
N THR A 564 26.89 34.78 -26.52
CA THR A 564 28.30 35.22 -26.55
C THR A 564 29.05 34.39 -27.58
N ALA A 565 30.03 34.96 -28.26
CA ALA A 565 30.84 34.18 -29.20
C ALA A 565 32.26 34.72 -29.39
N GLY A 566 33.25 33.84 -29.51
CA GLY A 566 34.64 34.14 -29.85
C GLY A 566 35.01 33.49 -31.19
N ALA A 567 35.65 34.25 -32.07
CA ALA A 567 36.12 33.78 -33.37
C ALA A 567 37.63 34.00 -33.47
N LEU A 568 38.38 32.91 -33.66
CA LEU A 568 39.83 32.88 -33.79
C LEU A 568 40.21 32.35 -35.16
N TYR A 569 41.16 33.00 -35.82
CA TYR A 569 41.78 32.53 -37.05
C TYR A 569 43.28 32.37 -36.83
N ILE A 570 43.84 31.25 -37.28
CA ILE A 570 45.26 30.95 -37.18
C ILE A 570 45.78 30.66 -38.58
N ASN A 571 46.89 31.31 -38.94
CA ASN A 571 47.63 31.07 -40.16
C ASN A 571 49.07 30.64 -39.82
N MET A 572 49.40 29.38 -40.05
CA MET A 572 50.72 28.82 -39.75
C MET A 572 51.79 29.19 -40.79
N GLU A 573 51.41 29.57 -42.00
CA GLU A 573 52.35 30.06 -43.03
C GLU A 573 52.86 31.45 -42.68
N GLU A 574 51.93 32.36 -42.34
CA GLU A 574 52.23 33.73 -41.91
C GLU A 574 52.65 33.82 -40.44
N ARG A 575 52.47 32.73 -39.68
CA ARG A 575 52.71 32.65 -38.23
C ARG A 575 52.00 33.77 -37.48
N LEU A 576 50.70 33.91 -37.70
CA LEU A 576 49.88 34.90 -37.02
C LEU A 576 48.53 34.31 -36.61
N PHE A 577 47.88 34.99 -35.68
CA PHE A 577 46.48 34.76 -35.36
C PHE A 577 45.70 36.07 -35.35
N ARG A 578 44.40 35.96 -35.64
CA ARG A 578 43.41 37.04 -35.55
C ARG A 578 42.28 36.62 -34.62
N TYR A 579 41.92 37.46 -33.66
CA TYR A 579 40.83 37.16 -32.72
C TYR A 579 39.82 38.30 -32.66
N ALA A 580 38.53 37.96 -32.68
CA ALA A 580 37.42 38.87 -32.39
C ALA A 580 36.47 38.24 -31.37
N SER A 581 35.83 39.07 -30.54
CA SER A 581 34.88 38.63 -29.50
C SER A 581 33.57 39.40 -29.60
N ALA A 582 32.46 38.68 -29.51
CA ALA A 582 31.09 39.16 -29.39
C ALA A 582 30.59 39.02 -27.95
N GLY A 583 31.34 39.60 -27.00
CA GLY A 583 31.02 39.56 -25.57
C GLY A 583 31.38 38.26 -24.85
N HIS A 584 32.11 37.37 -25.52
CA HIS A 584 32.61 36.10 -24.96
C HIS A 584 33.80 36.34 -24.02
N PRO A 585 34.13 35.39 -23.11
CA PRO A 585 35.34 35.43 -22.32
C PRO A 585 36.62 35.74 -23.15
N PRO A 586 37.61 36.39 -22.52
CA PRO A 586 38.84 36.80 -23.19
C PRO A 586 39.64 35.58 -23.64
N LEU A 587 40.33 35.70 -24.79
CA LEU A 587 41.28 34.68 -25.21
C LEU A 587 42.50 34.70 -24.27
N ALA A 588 42.89 33.56 -23.72
CA ALA A 588 44.13 33.44 -22.97
C ALA A 588 45.29 33.18 -23.94
N PHE A 589 46.26 34.09 -23.99
CA PHE A 589 47.51 33.94 -24.72
C PHE A 589 48.62 33.56 -23.74
N VAL A 590 49.25 32.41 -23.94
CA VAL A 590 50.37 31.96 -23.10
C VAL A 590 51.61 31.87 -23.98
N SER A 591 52.63 32.67 -23.66
CA SER A 591 53.91 32.63 -24.36
C SER A 591 54.62 31.29 -24.19
N ALA A 592 55.52 30.99 -25.11
CA ALA A 592 56.33 29.76 -25.10
C ALA A 592 57.14 29.54 -23.82
N ASP A 593 57.57 30.62 -23.14
CA ASP A 593 58.30 30.57 -21.87
C ASP A 593 57.42 30.32 -20.65
N ARG A 594 56.09 30.30 -20.81
CA ARG A 594 55.08 30.04 -19.77
C ARG A 594 55.18 30.96 -18.55
N THR A 595 55.77 32.15 -18.68
CA THR A 595 55.97 33.07 -17.55
C THR A 595 54.72 33.88 -17.21
N GLU A 596 53.95 34.25 -18.23
CA GLU A 596 52.77 35.12 -18.16
C GLU A 596 51.60 34.55 -18.98
N VAL A 597 50.38 34.86 -18.54
CA VAL A 597 49.15 34.65 -19.32
C VAL A 597 48.54 36.01 -19.60
N GLU A 598 48.46 36.38 -20.87
CA GLU A 598 47.82 37.61 -21.32
C GLU A 598 46.36 37.35 -21.71
N TRP A 599 45.45 38.25 -21.29
CA TRP A 599 44.02 38.15 -21.58
C TRP A 599 43.62 39.10 -22.71
N ILE A 600 43.40 38.57 -23.91
CA ILE A 600 43.05 39.35 -25.09
C ILE A 600 41.52 39.50 -25.19
N ARG A 601 41.03 40.72 -24.97
CA ARG A 601 39.59 41.06 -25.06
C ARG A 601 39.36 42.22 -26.04
N PRO A 602 39.21 41.95 -27.35
CA PRO A 602 38.84 42.96 -28.32
C PRO A 602 37.47 43.57 -27.97
N ARG A 603 37.26 44.84 -28.30
CA ARG A 603 35.95 45.48 -28.08
C ARG A 603 34.89 44.88 -29.00
N GLY A 604 33.79 44.41 -28.43
CA GLY A 604 32.62 43.90 -29.12
C GLY A 604 31.40 43.82 -28.19
N HIS A 605 30.20 43.77 -28.76
CA HIS A 605 28.93 43.63 -28.02
C HIS A 605 28.42 42.18 -28.09
N LEU A 606 27.56 41.77 -27.16
CA LEU A 606 26.83 40.48 -27.23
C LEU A 606 26.20 40.28 -28.60
N MET A 607 26.23 39.06 -29.15
CA MET A 607 25.79 38.76 -30.51
C MET A 607 24.31 39.08 -30.77
N ALA A 608 23.46 38.91 -29.76
CA ALA A 608 22.07 39.38 -29.75
C ALA A 608 21.66 39.71 -28.31
N PRO A 609 20.65 40.58 -28.06
CA PRO A 609 19.89 41.44 -28.98
C PRO A 609 20.30 42.94 -28.95
N LEU A 610 21.43 43.30 -28.32
CA LEU A 610 21.82 44.71 -28.06
C LEU A 610 22.19 45.53 -29.33
N PRO A 611 22.09 46.87 -29.34
CA PRO A 611 22.49 47.70 -30.49
C PRO A 611 23.93 47.48 -30.95
N PHE A 612 24.14 47.29 -32.26
CA PHE A 612 25.43 46.91 -32.84
C PHE A 612 26.33 48.12 -33.14
N ARG A 613 27.62 48.03 -32.79
CA ARG A 613 28.65 49.07 -33.07
C ARG A 613 29.92 48.51 -33.75
N GLY A 614 29.82 47.35 -34.41
CA GLY A 614 30.96 46.66 -35.00
C GLY A 614 31.69 45.73 -34.02
N TYR A 615 32.37 44.72 -34.58
CA TYR A 615 33.35 43.90 -33.88
C TYR A 615 34.77 44.37 -34.24
N ARG A 616 35.67 44.43 -33.26
CA ARG A 616 37.09 44.69 -33.51
C ARG A 616 37.88 43.38 -33.47
N MET A 617 38.94 43.33 -34.27
CA MET A 617 39.88 42.22 -34.33
C MET A 617 41.24 42.66 -33.79
N VAL A 618 41.94 41.73 -33.14
CA VAL A 618 43.35 41.85 -32.74
C VAL A 618 44.16 40.84 -33.54
N GLU A 619 45.24 41.29 -34.16
CA GLU A 619 46.20 40.46 -34.90
C GLU A 619 47.54 40.43 -34.16
N ARG A 620 48.16 39.26 -34.06
CA ARG A 620 49.47 39.07 -33.44
C ARG A 620 50.25 37.93 -34.08
N GLU A 621 51.57 38.02 -33.99
CA GLU A 621 52.51 36.95 -34.34
C GLU A 621 52.31 35.74 -33.41
N LEU A 622 52.44 34.53 -33.94
CA LEU A 622 52.34 33.26 -33.24
C LEU A 622 53.66 32.51 -33.34
N ARG A 623 54.37 32.35 -32.21
CA ARG A 623 55.69 31.72 -32.18
C ARG A 623 55.59 30.25 -31.73
N PRO A 624 56.57 29.42 -32.11
CA PRO A 624 56.67 28.06 -31.59
C PRO A 624 56.61 28.00 -30.06
N GLY A 625 55.70 27.18 -29.52
CA GLY A 625 55.43 27.02 -28.09
C GLY A 625 54.32 27.91 -27.55
N ASP A 626 53.90 28.96 -28.27
CA ASP A 626 52.79 29.81 -27.85
C ASP A 626 51.47 29.02 -27.84
N ARG A 627 50.61 29.33 -26.85
CA ARG A 627 49.26 28.78 -26.72
C ARG A 627 48.18 29.85 -26.81
N LEU A 628 47.09 29.47 -27.44
CA LEU A 628 45.83 30.20 -27.49
C LEU A 628 44.77 29.33 -26.81
N VAL A 629 44.08 29.86 -25.81
CA VAL A 629 43.04 29.15 -25.06
C VAL A 629 41.74 29.93 -25.09
N LEU A 630 40.74 29.34 -25.73
CA LEU A 630 39.35 29.80 -25.74
C LEU A 630 38.56 28.97 -24.72
N TYR A 631 37.64 29.61 -24.01
CA TYR A 631 36.84 28.94 -22.99
C TYR A 631 35.51 29.66 -22.77
N THR A 632 34.50 28.91 -22.35
CA THR A 632 33.20 29.44 -21.90
C THR A 632 33.23 29.82 -20.43
N ASP A 633 32.31 30.67 -20.00
CA ASP A 633 32.24 31.18 -18.64
C ASP A 633 32.05 30.07 -17.60
N GLY A 634 31.40 28.96 -17.95
CA GLY A 634 31.30 27.78 -17.09
C GLY A 634 32.64 27.21 -16.62
N LEU A 635 33.76 27.45 -17.33
CA LEU A 635 35.10 27.18 -16.78
C LEU A 635 35.47 28.16 -15.65
N SER A 636 35.35 29.46 -15.92
CA SER A 636 35.83 30.51 -15.01
C SER A 636 34.91 30.79 -13.83
N GLU A 637 33.62 30.48 -13.97
CA GLU A 637 32.56 30.70 -12.98
C GLU A 637 32.20 29.43 -12.20
N CYS A 638 32.91 28.32 -12.44
CA CYS A 638 32.85 27.14 -11.58
C CYS A 638 33.25 27.47 -10.14
N ARG A 639 32.51 26.92 -9.17
CA ARG A 639 32.69 27.21 -7.75
C ARG A 639 33.28 26.04 -6.98
N ASN A 640 34.12 26.35 -5.98
CA ASN A 640 34.51 25.38 -4.96
C ASN A 640 33.41 25.25 -3.87
N PRO A 641 33.51 24.28 -2.93
CA PRO A 641 32.53 24.14 -1.84
C PRO A 641 32.39 25.37 -0.92
N ASP A 642 33.37 26.27 -0.92
CA ASP A 642 33.36 27.52 -0.18
C ASP A 642 32.67 28.66 -0.97
N GLY A 643 32.24 28.39 -2.20
CA GLY A 643 31.52 29.32 -3.07
C GLY A 643 32.41 30.24 -3.91
N GLU A 644 33.73 30.03 -3.92
CA GLU A 644 34.69 30.85 -4.67
C GLU A 644 34.84 30.39 -6.12
N PHE A 645 34.85 31.36 -7.04
CA PHE A 645 35.04 31.12 -8.47
C PHE A 645 36.46 30.65 -8.81
N TYR A 646 36.58 29.73 -9.77
CA TYR A 646 37.85 29.32 -10.37
C TYR A 646 38.64 30.54 -10.86
N ASN A 647 37.96 31.49 -11.53
CA ASN A 647 38.46 32.82 -11.89
C ASN A 647 39.74 32.84 -12.76
N ALA A 648 40.12 34.04 -13.22
CA ALA A 648 41.25 34.22 -14.13
C ALA A 648 42.62 33.94 -13.48
N ARG A 649 42.77 34.13 -12.17
CA ARG A 649 44.05 33.94 -11.47
C ARG A 649 44.40 32.46 -11.38
N ARG A 650 43.47 31.61 -10.92
CA ARG A 650 43.72 30.16 -10.82
C ARG A 650 43.95 29.56 -12.19
N MET A 651 43.13 29.95 -13.17
CA MET A 651 43.30 29.52 -14.55
C MET A 651 44.68 29.91 -15.11
N ALA A 652 45.16 31.13 -14.81
CA ALA A 652 46.50 31.53 -15.22
C ALA A 652 47.60 30.66 -14.58
N GLU A 653 47.48 30.33 -13.29
CA GLU A 653 48.40 29.41 -12.60
C GLU A 653 48.39 28.02 -13.27
N ALA A 654 47.20 27.45 -13.50
CA ALA A 654 47.05 26.15 -14.14
C ALA A 654 47.62 26.12 -15.58
N LEU A 655 47.40 27.17 -16.37
CA LEU A 655 47.90 27.27 -17.75
C LEU A 655 49.43 27.38 -17.84
N LYS A 656 50.09 27.95 -16.82
CA LYS A 656 51.56 28.02 -16.73
C LYS A 656 52.17 26.66 -16.36
N GLU A 657 51.51 25.92 -15.47
CA GLU A 657 51.95 24.59 -15.03
C GLU A 657 51.62 23.48 -16.04
N ALA A 658 50.64 23.70 -16.92
CA ALA A 658 50.18 22.73 -17.90
C ALA A 658 51.30 22.24 -18.85
N PRO A 659 51.53 20.92 -18.99
CA PRO A 659 52.57 20.35 -19.85
C PRO A 659 52.41 20.72 -21.34
N SER A 660 53.52 20.76 -22.11
CA SER A 660 53.53 20.99 -23.57
C SER A 660 52.65 20.00 -24.35
N GLY A 661 51.90 20.51 -25.32
CA GLY A 661 50.88 19.78 -26.09
C GLY A 661 49.47 20.27 -25.74
N ALA A 662 48.65 20.55 -26.77
CA ALA A 662 47.30 21.07 -26.61
C ALA A 662 46.41 20.10 -25.82
N GLN A 663 46.45 18.81 -26.13
CA GLN A 663 45.69 17.78 -25.42
C GLN A 663 46.06 17.70 -23.94
N LYS A 664 47.36 17.65 -23.64
CA LYS A 664 47.86 17.60 -22.25
C LYS A 664 47.48 18.85 -21.47
N CYS A 665 47.50 20.01 -22.13
CA CYS A 665 47.06 21.26 -21.54
C CYS A 665 45.57 21.24 -21.18
N THR A 666 44.72 20.80 -22.12
CA THR A 666 43.28 20.64 -21.87
C THR A 666 43.00 19.67 -20.73
N GLU A 667 43.62 18.48 -20.75
CA GLU A 667 43.46 17.47 -19.70
C GLU A 667 43.90 17.98 -18.33
N TYR A 668 45.01 18.70 -18.26
CA TYR A 668 45.50 19.33 -17.02
C TYR A 668 44.52 20.36 -16.48
N LEU A 669 44.01 21.25 -17.35
CA LEU A 669 43.07 22.29 -16.95
C LEU A 669 41.74 21.71 -16.41
N ILE A 670 41.22 20.68 -17.06
CA ILE A 670 40.01 19.98 -16.58
C ILE A 670 40.27 19.23 -15.27
N ALA A 671 41.46 18.64 -15.09
CA ALA A 671 41.82 17.99 -13.84
C ALA A 671 41.92 18.99 -12.68
N ASP A 672 42.54 20.15 -12.91
CA ASP A 672 42.62 21.23 -11.90
C ASP A 672 41.24 21.78 -11.56
N LEU A 673 40.35 21.95 -12.56
CA LEU A 673 38.96 22.36 -12.35
C LEU A 673 38.19 21.36 -11.47
N ARG A 674 38.29 20.06 -11.74
CA ARG A 674 37.66 19.00 -10.93
C ARG A 674 38.19 19.00 -9.50
N GLN A 675 39.49 19.21 -9.33
CA GLN A 675 40.12 19.31 -8.01
C GLN A 675 39.61 20.54 -7.25
N TRP A 676 39.48 21.68 -7.92
CA TRP A 676 38.93 22.91 -7.35
C TRP A 676 37.48 22.74 -6.89
N CYS A 677 36.62 22.19 -7.76
CA CYS A 677 35.19 22.01 -7.48
C CYS A 677 34.89 20.83 -6.54
N ARG A 678 35.84 19.88 -6.39
CA ARG A 678 35.65 18.58 -5.72
C ARG A 678 34.45 17.80 -6.28
N SER A 679 34.21 17.93 -7.58
CA SER A 679 33.06 17.37 -8.28
C SER A 679 33.43 17.01 -9.72
N ASN A 680 32.72 16.02 -10.26
CA ASN A 680 32.72 15.71 -11.71
C ASN A 680 31.50 16.27 -12.43
N VAL A 681 30.60 16.94 -11.71
CA VAL A 681 29.41 17.62 -12.21
C VAL A 681 29.58 19.12 -11.95
N PHE A 682 29.45 19.92 -12.99
CA PHE A 682 29.63 21.37 -12.93
C PHE A 682 28.28 22.09 -12.89
N GLU A 683 28.30 23.35 -12.48
CA GLU A 683 27.11 24.20 -12.40
C GLU A 683 26.63 24.72 -13.76
N ASP A 684 27.53 24.75 -14.75
CA ASP A 684 27.25 25.14 -16.14
C ASP A 684 28.04 24.27 -17.12
N ASP A 685 27.73 24.37 -18.41
CA ASP A 685 28.51 23.73 -19.47
C ASP A 685 29.94 24.29 -19.48
N VAL A 686 30.92 23.43 -19.77
CA VAL A 686 32.34 23.80 -19.83
C VAL A 686 32.89 23.42 -21.19
N ALA A 687 33.20 24.41 -22.01
CA ALA A 687 33.91 24.25 -23.27
C ALA A 687 35.28 24.92 -23.20
N VAL A 688 36.32 24.22 -23.63
CA VAL A 688 37.70 24.72 -23.71
C VAL A 688 38.32 24.27 -25.01
N VAL A 689 38.85 25.21 -25.80
CA VAL A 689 39.64 24.92 -27.00
C VAL A 689 41.06 25.44 -26.81
N VAL A 690 42.05 24.57 -26.99
CA VAL A 690 43.48 24.89 -26.89
C VAL A 690 44.12 24.73 -28.26
N ALA A 691 44.86 25.74 -28.69
CA ALA A 691 45.74 25.69 -29.86
C ALA A 691 47.18 25.97 -29.42
N GLU A 692 48.11 25.05 -29.68
CA GLU A 692 49.54 25.19 -29.36
C GLU A 692 50.39 25.14 -30.64
N CYS A 693 51.18 26.17 -30.89
CA CYS A 693 52.08 26.22 -32.04
C CYS A 693 53.26 25.24 -31.82
N ARG A 694 53.41 24.23 -32.69
CA ARG A 694 54.47 23.22 -32.56
C ARG A 694 55.82 23.82 -32.98
N ALA A 695 56.87 23.48 -32.24
CA ALA A 695 58.23 23.67 -32.72
C ALA A 695 58.48 22.75 -33.91
N VAL A 696 58.72 23.33 -35.09
CA VAL A 696 59.17 22.56 -36.25
C VAL A 696 60.56 22.04 -35.93
N SER A 697 60.68 20.75 -35.63
CA SER A 697 61.97 20.06 -35.64
C SER A 697 62.52 20.14 -37.06
N ARG A 698 63.54 20.96 -37.28
CA ARG A 698 64.38 20.81 -38.48
C ARG A 698 65.05 19.44 -38.36
N ASN A 699 64.69 18.52 -39.27
CA ASN A 699 65.45 17.30 -39.50
C ASN A 699 66.93 17.60 -39.77
#